data_AF-A1ZNH5-F1
#
_entry.id   AF-A1ZNH5-F1
#
_cell.length_a   1.000
_cell.length_b   1.000
_cell.length_c   1.000
_cell.angle_alpha   90.00
_cell.angle_beta   90.00
_cell.angle_gamma   90.00
#
_symmetry.space_group_name_H-M   'P 1'
#
loop_
_entity.id
_entity.type
_entity.pdbx_description
1 polymer ?
#
loop_
_entity_poly.entity_id
_entity_poly.type
_entity_poly.pdbx_seq_one_letter_code
_entity_poly.pdbx_strand_id
1 'polypeptide(L)'
;MKQIYYFFITLLCIVSLEASGQNQYKINTVLSNYDNIWGVAVDAQNNVYVTDAERNRIYRLDAITGVRTIIAGTGTEGYSGDGGPATAAMLDYPTGITVDAAGNVYFADGSNDVVRKIDATTHVISTIAGNGNRGFAGDGGQATAAQLHFPSDVALDTAGNIYIVDHRNDRIRKVDITTGVISTKKIMGDVYDIALDANNNIYAVNDVDKYVRKIDATTGSITIFAGDGNALNDGGPAHLASLRNPKGLAIDAAGNVYIADVLDDRIRKVDARTGIITTIAGTGAGGYSGDGGVATSARINYPFRVAVDALGNVYFTDWDNDALRKLTPLLPPLEVKQGVAVVANKSKVDFGSQVLNATKKLEFVIKNKGKDTLLLTNLKVTGDFSTADASSLTVPGQDSIVIQVAMNTSSPGDKAGALSFLSNNLVHASFGLQLTGKVRNDQTISFGLGSDATKKVGEAAFALTGTASSGLAVSFSSSNTSVATISGNLVTIVGAGTATITATQAGNDNYAPAPAVARTLTVNKHAQVVSFDLGSDASKKVGAPVFTLTGTASSGLAVSFSSSNASVVIVSGNLAVIVGAGTATVTANQAGNEKYASAPAIARTLTVTKKTQTISFSLGDHAIKNMGDPPFELMATGSASGNPVTFTSSNTEVVTISGNMATIVGGGTATITASQAGDAAHEAAPDVAHTLTVNLVSALSEDPTQERVVMFPNPVSGSAFLTVLLGTRAKHEKVSLQMFDRQGKKVQELTPALQNGKVRVPVGGLVAGVYTLKIKIGKELITRRLIVY
;
A
#
# COMPACT_ATOMS: atom_id res chain seq x y z
N MET A 1 -54.10 -37.72 6.86
CA MET A 1 -53.98 -38.02 5.41
C MET A 1 -54.48 -36.88 4.50
N LYS A 2 -55.69 -36.33 4.67
CA LYS A 2 -56.16 -35.19 3.83
C LYS A 2 -55.32 -33.90 3.94
N GLN A 3 -54.71 -33.61 5.10
CA GLN A 3 -53.79 -32.46 5.26
C GLN A 3 -52.41 -32.66 4.61
N ILE A 4 -51.93 -33.91 4.50
CA ILE A 4 -50.68 -34.24 3.81
C ILE A 4 -50.89 -34.17 2.29
N TYR A 5 -52.07 -34.54 1.80
CA TYR A 5 -52.46 -34.38 0.40
C TYR A 5 -52.55 -32.90 -0.01
N TYR A 6 -53.07 -32.02 0.86
CA TYR A 6 -53.05 -30.57 0.62
C TYR A 6 -51.63 -30.00 0.71
N PHE A 7 -50.80 -30.44 1.66
CA PHE A 7 -49.41 -29.98 1.77
C PHE A 7 -48.57 -30.36 0.55
N PHE A 8 -48.77 -31.55 -0.03
CA PHE A 8 -48.12 -31.97 -1.29
C PHE A 8 -48.67 -31.24 -2.52
N ILE A 9 -49.97 -30.90 -2.57
CA ILE A 9 -50.54 -30.11 -3.67
C ILE A 9 -50.10 -28.64 -3.60
N THR A 10 -50.00 -28.03 -2.40
CA THR A 10 -49.45 -26.67 -2.27
C THR A 10 -47.94 -26.60 -2.44
N LEU A 11 -47.18 -27.66 -2.15
CA LEU A 11 -45.74 -27.70 -2.42
C LEU A 11 -45.43 -27.94 -3.91
N LEU A 12 -46.27 -28.68 -4.64
CA LEU A 12 -46.22 -28.71 -6.11
C LEU A 12 -46.68 -27.39 -6.74
N CYS A 13 -47.62 -26.68 -6.10
CA CYS A 13 -48.15 -25.41 -6.61
C CYS A 13 -47.28 -24.19 -6.26
N ILE A 14 -46.33 -24.30 -5.32
CA ILE A 14 -45.38 -23.22 -4.96
C ILE A 14 -44.02 -23.41 -5.65
N VAL A 15 -43.69 -24.60 -6.15
CA VAL A 15 -42.56 -24.79 -7.09
C VAL A 15 -42.98 -24.55 -8.55
N SER A 16 -44.27 -24.32 -8.84
CA SER A 16 -44.75 -24.04 -10.20
C SER A 16 -44.99 -22.56 -10.52
N LEU A 17 -44.79 -21.62 -9.59
CA LEU A 17 -44.93 -20.18 -9.87
C LEU A 17 -43.67 -19.51 -10.45
N GLU A 18 -42.51 -20.18 -10.46
CA GLU A 18 -41.33 -19.72 -11.22
C GLU A 18 -41.22 -20.37 -12.62
N ALA A 19 -42.26 -21.11 -13.04
CA ALA A 19 -42.33 -21.77 -14.34
C ALA A 19 -43.30 -21.10 -15.33
N SER A 20 -43.53 -19.78 -15.24
CA SER A 20 -44.30 -19.11 -16.29
C SER A 20 -43.37 -18.75 -17.47
N GLY A 21 -43.25 -19.66 -18.44
CA GLY A 21 -42.71 -19.41 -19.79
C GLY A 21 -43.49 -18.38 -20.62
N GLN A 22 -44.17 -17.44 -19.94
CA GLN A 22 -45.09 -16.46 -20.51
C GLN A 22 -44.35 -15.28 -21.17
N ASN A 23 -43.04 -15.13 -21.02
CA ASN A 23 -42.26 -14.02 -21.61
C ASN A 23 -41.13 -14.52 -22.53
N GLN A 24 -41.37 -15.58 -23.31
CA GLN A 24 -40.33 -16.22 -24.14
C GLN A 24 -40.26 -15.74 -25.59
N TYR A 25 -41.16 -14.88 -26.05
CA TYR A 25 -41.17 -14.41 -27.44
C TYR A 25 -41.43 -12.91 -27.55
N LYS A 26 -40.77 -12.28 -28.53
CA LYS A 26 -41.04 -10.93 -29.02
C LYS A 26 -41.90 -11.06 -30.27
N ILE A 27 -42.96 -10.27 -30.39
CA ILE A 27 -43.80 -10.25 -31.59
C ILE A 27 -43.43 -9.06 -32.47
N ASN A 28 -43.38 -9.26 -33.79
CA ASN A 28 -43.34 -8.19 -34.77
C ASN A 28 -44.15 -8.59 -36.01
N THR A 29 -44.76 -7.61 -36.66
CA THR A 29 -45.37 -7.76 -37.97
C THR A 29 -44.31 -7.90 -39.05
N VAL A 30 -44.48 -8.91 -39.89
CA VAL A 30 -43.63 -9.20 -41.05
C VAL A 30 -44.23 -8.62 -42.31
N LEU A 31 -45.56 -8.73 -42.45
CA LEU A 31 -46.34 -8.21 -43.57
C LEU A 31 -47.69 -7.70 -43.06
N SER A 32 -48.22 -6.65 -43.69
CA SER A 32 -49.56 -6.10 -43.43
C SER A 32 -50.23 -5.67 -44.75
N ASN A 33 -51.55 -5.42 -44.71
CA ASN A 33 -52.40 -4.99 -45.84
C ASN A 33 -52.65 -6.09 -46.89
N TYR A 34 -53.02 -7.28 -46.44
CA TYR A 34 -53.42 -8.39 -47.31
C TYR A 34 -54.81 -8.88 -46.95
N ASP A 35 -55.72 -8.80 -47.91
CA ASP A 35 -57.12 -9.26 -47.78
C ASP A 35 -57.28 -10.70 -47.27
N ASN A 36 -56.36 -11.65 -47.58
CA ASN A 36 -56.50 -13.02 -47.07
C ASN A 36 -55.21 -13.88 -47.12
N ILE A 37 -54.27 -13.67 -46.19
CA ILE A 37 -53.11 -14.58 -46.05
C ILE A 37 -53.54 -15.86 -45.34
N TRP A 38 -53.55 -16.98 -46.08
CA TRP A 38 -54.07 -18.24 -45.57
C TRP A 38 -52.96 -19.13 -45.01
N GLY A 39 -52.12 -19.67 -45.89
CA GLY A 39 -51.02 -20.58 -45.58
C GLY A 39 -49.70 -19.85 -45.35
N VAL A 40 -48.87 -20.42 -44.49
CA VAL A 40 -47.50 -19.95 -44.26
C VAL A 40 -46.57 -21.16 -44.17
N ALA A 41 -45.41 -21.07 -44.82
CA ALA A 41 -44.32 -22.03 -44.71
C ALA A 41 -42.97 -21.31 -44.65
N VAL A 42 -41.94 -22.00 -44.18
CA VAL A 42 -40.58 -21.46 -44.06
C VAL A 42 -39.57 -22.51 -44.50
N ASP A 43 -38.57 -22.09 -45.29
CA ASP A 43 -37.50 -22.97 -45.76
C ASP A 43 -36.29 -23.01 -44.81
N ALA A 44 -35.31 -23.85 -45.13
CA ALA A 44 -34.08 -23.98 -44.36
C ALA A 44 -33.17 -22.72 -44.39
N GLN A 45 -33.40 -21.80 -45.33
CA GLN A 45 -32.73 -20.50 -45.42
C GLN A 45 -33.52 -19.39 -44.69
N ASN A 46 -34.64 -19.73 -44.08
CA ASN A 46 -35.59 -18.87 -43.39
C ASN A 46 -36.39 -17.92 -44.31
N ASN A 47 -36.46 -18.21 -45.61
CA ASN A 47 -37.40 -17.51 -46.49
C ASN A 47 -38.82 -17.93 -46.13
N VAL A 48 -39.73 -16.96 -46.13
CA VAL A 48 -41.13 -17.20 -45.74
C VAL A 48 -41.99 -17.22 -46.99
N TYR A 49 -42.83 -18.24 -47.10
CA TYR A 49 -43.73 -18.46 -48.22
C TYR A 49 -45.16 -18.33 -47.73
N VAL A 50 -45.97 -17.55 -48.43
CA VAL A 50 -47.36 -17.32 -48.04
C VAL A 50 -48.30 -17.42 -49.23
N THR A 51 -49.47 -18.00 -49.00
CA THR A 51 -50.58 -17.99 -49.96
C THR A 51 -51.52 -16.83 -49.63
N ASP A 52 -51.80 -16.01 -50.63
CA ASP A 52 -52.87 -15.01 -50.58
C ASP A 52 -54.05 -15.58 -51.37
N ALA A 53 -55.00 -16.16 -50.63
CA ALA A 53 -56.04 -16.99 -51.20
C ALA A 53 -56.98 -16.18 -52.10
N GLU A 54 -57.36 -14.97 -51.68
CA GLU A 54 -58.28 -14.12 -52.44
C GLU A 54 -57.62 -13.41 -53.61
N ARG A 55 -56.30 -13.20 -53.55
CA ARG A 55 -55.54 -12.66 -54.69
C ARG A 55 -54.98 -13.73 -55.61
N ASN A 56 -55.28 -15.01 -55.41
CA ASN A 56 -54.84 -16.11 -56.28
C ASN A 56 -53.32 -16.07 -56.54
N ARG A 57 -52.53 -15.81 -55.49
CA ARG A 57 -51.08 -15.59 -55.58
C ARG A 57 -50.33 -16.23 -54.43
N ILE A 58 -49.08 -16.57 -54.71
CA ILE A 58 -48.13 -17.04 -53.70
C ILE A 58 -46.94 -16.09 -53.69
N TYR A 59 -46.56 -15.67 -52.50
CA TYR A 59 -45.43 -14.78 -52.27
C TYR A 59 -44.30 -15.51 -51.55
N ARG A 60 -43.07 -15.16 -51.91
CA ARG A 60 -41.87 -15.44 -51.11
C ARG A 60 -41.35 -14.14 -50.53
N LEU A 61 -40.98 -14.18 -49.26
CA LEU A 61 -40.22 -13.15 -48.57
C LEU A 61 -38.80 -13.66 -48.36
N ASP A 62 -37.85 -12.90 -48.88
CA ASP A 62 -36.43 -13.19 -48.71
C ASP A 62 -35.97 -12.86 -47.29
N ALA A 63 -35.35 -13.84 -46.63
CA ALA A 63 -34.97 -13.74 -45.22
C ALA A 63 -33.92 -12.65 -44.94
N ILE A 64 -33.08 -12.33 -45.94
CA ILE A 64 -31.93 -11.44 -45.80
C ILE A 64 -32.34 -10.01 -46.17
N THR A 65 -33.00 -9.87 -47.31
CA THR A 65 -33.32 -8.56 -47.90
C THR A 65 -34.67 -8.04 -47.47
N GLY A 66 -35.56 -8.90 -46.96
CA GLY A 66 -36.96 -8.58 -46.70
C GLY A 66 -37.78 -8.35 -47.97
N VAL A 67 -37.20 -8.58 -49.15
CA VAL A 67 -37.88 -8.36 -50.43
C VAL A 67 -38.95 -9.41 -50.63
N ARG A 68 -40.14 -8.93 -50.97
CA ARG A 68 -41.29 -9.75 -51.36
C ARG A 68 -41.31 -9.96 -52.87
N THR A 69 -41.48 -11.20 -53.31
CA THR A 69 -41.65 -11.57 -54.72
C THR A 69 -42.89 -12.44 -54.92
N ILE A 70 -43.60 -12.24 -56.03
CA ILE A 70 -44.62 -13.19 -56.48
C ILE A 70 -43.88 -14.38 -57.07
N ILE A 71 -44.14 -15.57 -56.56
CA ILE A 71 -43.52 -16.80 -57.05
C ILE A 71 -44.50 -17.68 -57.82
N ALA A 72 -45.82 -17.50 -57.62
CA ALA A 72 -46.84 -18.12 -58.44
C ALA A 72 -48.13 -17.30 -58.47
N GLY A 73 -48.92 -17.49 -59.53
CA GLY A 73 -50.22 -16.87 -59.69
C GLY A 73 -50.19 -15.57 -60.48
N THR A 74 -51.06 -15.47 -61.48
CA THR A 74 -51.33 -14.21 -62.22
C THR A 74 -52.17 -13.23 -61.41
N GLY A 75 -52.89 -13.73 -60.40
CA GLY A 75 -53.95 -13.02 -59.68
C GLY A 75 -55.32 -13.07 -60.35
N THR A 76 -55.47 -13.88 -61.40
CA THR A 76 -56.77 -14.24 -61.99
C THR A 76 -57.13 -15.66 -61.59
N GLU A 77 -58.35 -15.87 -61.13
CA GLU A 77 -58.88 -17.19 -60.77
C GLU A 77 -58.88 -18.14 -61.98
N GLY A 78 -58.60 -19.42 -61.74
CA GLY A 78 -58.68 -20.48 -62.74
C GLY A 78 -57.54 -21.51 -62.64
N TYR A 79 -57.52 -22.48 -63.56
CA TYR A 79 -56.56 -23.58 -63.58
C TYR A 79 -55.76 -23.63 -64.89
N SER A 80 -54.49 -23.23 -64.85
CA SER A 80 -53.59 -23.30 -66.02
C SER A 80 -52.10 -23.26 -65.63
N GLY A 81 -51.20 -23.43 -66.60
CA GLY A 81 -49.78 -23.10 -66.47
C GLY A 81 -48.82 -24.26 -66.20
N ASP A 82 -49.32 -25.49 -66.07
CA ASP A 82 -48.48 -26.68 -65.86
C ASP A 82 -47.40 -26.84 -66.95
N GLY A 83 -46.16 -27.08 -66.52
CA GLY A 83 -44.98 -27.15 -67.37
C GLY A 83 -44.38 -25.79 -67.75
N GLY A 84 -45.02 -24.68 -67.39
CA GLY A 84 -44.55 -23.31 -67.62
C GLY A 84 -44.09 -22.59 -66.34
N PRO A 85 -43.68 -21.30 -66.45
CA PRO A 85 -43.31 -20.50 -65.29
C PRO A 85 -44.46 -20.35 -64.29
N ALA A 86 -44.19 -20.59 -63.02
CA ALA A 86 -45.21 -20.56 -61.96
C ALA A 86 -45.94 -19.21 -61.85
N THR A 87 -45.27 -18.09 -62.16
CA THR A 87 -45.85 -16.74 -62.14
C THR A 87 -46.85 -16.48 -63.28
N ALA A 88 -46.88 -17.32 -64.32
CA ALA A 88 -47.83 -17.23 -65.42
C ALA A 88 -49.06 -18.13 -65.23
N ALA A 89 -49.08 -18.94 -64.17
CA ALA A 89 -50.16 -19.87 -63.90
C ALA A 89 -51.37 -19.18 -63.26
N MET A 90 -52.58 -19.58 -63.65
CA MET A 90 -53.79 -19.23 -62.90
C MET A 90 -53.93 -20.21 -61.72
N LEU A 91 -54.29 -19.64 -60.57
CA LEU A 91 -54.58 -20.34 -59.32
C LEU A 91 -55.99 -19.96 -58.89
N ASP A 92 -56.64 -20.78 -58.07
CA ASP A 92 -57.95 -20.48 -57.51
C ASP A 92 -58.00 -20.89 -56.04
N TYR A 93 -58.00 -19.87 -55.17
CA TYR A 93 -58.00 -19.99 -53.72
C TYR A 93 -56.88 -20.91 -53.18
N PRO A 94 -55.60 -20.55 -53.39
CA PRO A 94 -54.49 -21.34 -52.85
C PRO A 94 -54.50 -21.32 -51.31
N THR A 95 -54.50 -22.51 -50.68
CA THR A 95 -54.65 -22.69 -49.23
C THR A 95 -53.33 -23.08 -48.56
N GLY A 96 -53.22 -24.27 -47.97
CA GLY A 96 -52.02 -24.71 -47.26
C GLY A 96 -50.81 -24.88 -48.18
N ILE A 97 -49.63 -24.66 -47.61
CA ILE A 97 -48.36 -24.57 -48.33
C ILE A 97 -47.25 -25.18 -47.47
N THR A 98 -46.30 -25.87 -48.11
CA THR A 98 -45.12 -26.42 -47.48
C THR A 98 -43.92 -26.36 -48.41
N VAL A 99 -42.71 -26.46 -47.87
CA VAL A 99 -41.46 -26.38 -48.62
C VAL A 99 -40.56 -27.55 -48.24
N ASP A 100 -40.01 -28.25 -49.23
CA ASP A 100 -39.06 -29.34 -48.97
C ASP A 100 -37.63 -28.84 -48.73
N ALA A 101 -36.75 -29.75 -48.30
CA ALA A 101 -35.35 -29.41 -48.00
C ALA A 101 -34.55 -28.95 -49.24
N ALA A 102 -35.03 -29.20 -50.46
CA ALA A 102 -34.43 -28.70 -51.70
C ALA A 102 -35.00 -27.33 -52.11
N GLY A 103 -35.96 -26.79 -51.35
CA GLY A 103 -36.61 -25.51 -51.60
C GLY A 103 -37.81 -25.58 -52.56
N ASN A 104 -38.28 -26.78 -52.93
CA ASN A 104 -39.47 -26.89 -53.77
C ASN A 104 -40.71 -26.56 -52.94
N VAL A 105 -41.62 -25.81 -53.53
CA VAL A 105 -42.84 -25.36 -52.85
C VAL A 105 -44.00 -26.24 -53.28
N TYR A 106 -44.74 -26.80 -52.33
CA TYR A 106 -45.95 -27.58 -52.56
C TYR A 106 -47.11 -26.85 -51.92
N PHE A 107 -48.22 -26.73 -52.63
CA PHE A 107 -49.39 -26.03 -52.11
C PHE A 107 -50.68 -26.66 -52.62
N ALA A 108 -51.73 -26.55 -51.82
CA ALA A 108 -53.08 -26.88 -52.24
C ALA A 108 -53.67 -25.69 -53.01
N ASP A 109 -54.09 -25.93 -54.25
CA ASP A 109 -54.82 -24.98 -55.07
C ASP A 109 -56.32 -25.29 -54.86
N GLY A 110 -56.86 -24.74 -53.77
CA GLY A 110 -58.00 -25.30 -53.05
C GLY A 110 -59.26 -25.41 -53.92
N SER A 111 -59.66 -24.33 -54.57
CA SER A 111 -60.87 -24.33 -55.42
C SER A 111 -60.66 -25.03 -56.77
N ASN A 112 -59.40 -25.21 -57.19
CA ASN A 112 -59.06 -26.02 -58.35
C ASN A 112 -58.98 -27.53 -58.04
N ASP A 113 -59.22 -27.96 -56.79
CA ASP A 113 -59.22 -29.38 -56.40
C ASP A 113 -57.91 -30.13 -56.75
N VAL A 114 -56.77 -29.44 -56.68
CA VAL A 114 -55.45 -30.00 -56.99
C VAL A 114 -54.40 -29.58 -55.96
N VAL A 115 -53.31 -30.35 -55.90
CA VAL A 115 -52.07 -29.98 -55.22
C VAL A 115 -51.01 -29.75 -56.28
N ARG A 116 -50.31 -28.62 -56.17
CA ARG A 116 -49.34 -28.13 -57.16
C ARG A 116 -47.95 -28.04 -56.53
N LYS A 117 -46.92 -28.19 -57.34
CA LYS A 117 -45.50 -28.04 -56.99
C LYS A 117 -44.86 -26.94 -57.82
N ILE A 118 -44.02 -26.12 -57.22
CA ILE A 118 -43.09 -25.20 -57.89
C ILE A 118 -41.68 -25.74 -57.67
N ASP A 119 -40.97 -26.01 -58.76
CA ASP A 119 -39.58 -26.44 -58.72
C ASP A 119 -38.65 -25.28 -58.32
N ALA A 120 -37.79 -25.51 -57.34
CA ALA A 120 -36.95 -24.47 -56.74
C ALA A 120 -35.92 -23.89 -57.71
N THR A 121 -35.47 -24.69 -58.68
CA THR A 121 -34.37 -24.35 -59.59
C THR A 121 -34.87 -23.75 -60.89
N THR A 122 -35.90 -24.38 -61.46
CA THR A 122 -36.46 -24.02 -62.77
C THR A 122 -37.62 -23.04 -62.66
N HIS A 123 -38.22 -22.89 -61.48
CA HIS A 123 -39.43 -22.09 -61.23
C HIS A 123 -40.64 -22.52 -62.08
N VAL A 124 -40.64 -23.78 -62.51
CA VAL A 124 -41.74 -24.40 -63.26
C VAL A 124 -42.79 -24.92 -62.29
N ILE A 125 -44.07 -24.70 -62.60
CA ILE A 125 -45.19 -25.27 -61.85
C ILE A 125 -45.71 -26.56 -62.49
N SER A 126 -46.12 -27.52 -61.66
CA SER A 126 -46.79 -28.75 -62.11
C SER A 126 -47.82 -29.24 -61.10
N THR A 127 -48.85 -29.94 -61.58
CA THR A 127 -49.79 -30.67 -60.74
C THR A 127 -49.21 -32.00 -60.30
N ILE A 128 -49.26 -32.27 -59.00
CA ILE A 128 -48.73 -33.50 -58.39
C ILE A 128 -49.83 -34.43 -57.88
N ALA A 129 -51.02 -33.90 -57.60
CA ALA A 129 -52.18 -34.68 -57.20
C ALA A 129 -53.48 -33.93 -57.55
N GLY A 130 -54.53 -34.67 -57.85
CA GLY A 130 -55.79 -34.09 -58.31
C GLY A 130 -55.82 -33.90 -59.83
N ASN A 131 -57.02 -33.92 -60.40
CA ASN A 131 -57.26 -33.80 -61.84
C ASN A 131 -58.17 -32.60 -62.20
N GLY A 132 -58.44 -31.70 -61.25
CA GLY A 132 -59.33 -30.55 -61.42
C GLY A 132 -60.83 -30.86 -61.32
N ASN A 133 -61.22 -32.12 -61.13
CA ASN A 133 -62.62 -32.48 -60.90
C ASN A 133 -62.86 -32.76 -59.42
N ARG A 134 -63.71 -31.94 -58.83
CA ARG A 134 -64.27 -32.13 -57.49
C ARG A 134 -64.83 -33.54 -57.30
N GLY A 135 -64.30 -34.29 -56.35
CA GLY A 135 -64.83 -35.61 -55.99
C GLY A 135 -63.86 -36.45 -55.17
N PHE A 136 -64.12 -37.75 -55.10
CA PHE A 136 -63.21 -38.72 -54.49
C PHE A 136 -63.11 -39.97 -55.34
N ALA A 137 -61.94 -40.14 -55.97
CA ALA A 137 -61.61 -41.30 -56.78
C ALA A 137 -60.08 -41.46 -56.90
N GLY A 138 -59.65 -42.61 -57.44
CA GLY A 138 -58.25 -42.81 -57.88
C GLY A 138 -57.29 -43.38 -56.84
N ASP A 139 -57.77 -43.80 -55.67
CA ASP A 139 -56.92 -44.54 -54.71
C ASP A 139 -56.34 -45.81 -55.36
N GLY A 140 -55.03 -46.04 -55.14
CA GLY A 140 -54.25 -47.10 -55.78
C GLY A 140 -53.75 -46.76 -57.19
N GLY A 141 -54.19 -45.63 -57.78
CA GLY A 141 -53.74 -45.13 -59.08
C GLY A 141 -52.77 -43.94 -58.98
N GLN A 142 -52.40 -43.38 -60.13
CA GLN A 142 -51.55 -42.19 -60.21
C GLN A 142 -52.25 -40.97 -59.58
N ALA A 143 -51.54 -40.22 -58.75
CA ALA A 143 -52.07 -39.10 -57.98
C ALA A 143 -52.66 -37.98 -58.85
N THR A 144 -52.07 -37.71 -60.01
CA THR A 144 -52.55 -36.71 -60.97
C THR A 144 -53.84 -37.10 -61.69
N ALA A 145 -54.25 -38.37 -61.61
CA ALA A 145 -55.53 -38.83 -62.15
C ALA A 145 -56.65 -38.87 -61.10
N ALA A 146 -56.32 -38.72 -59.81
CA ALA A 146 -57.28 -38.80 -58.73
C ALA A 146 -58.17 -37.54 -58.65
N GLN A 147 -59.34 -37.70 -58.03
CA GLN A 147 -60.20 -36.57 -57.69
C GLN A 147 -59.97 -36.20 -56.22
N LEU A 148 -59.88 -34.90 -55.96
CA LEU A 148 -59.84 -34.29 -54.63
C LEU A 148 -61.03 -33.35 -54.49
N HIS A 149 -61.28 -32.88 -53.28
CA HIS A 149 -62.32 -31.89 -53.02
C HIS A 149 -61.85 -30.90 -51.95
N PHE A 150 -61.53 -29.69 -52.41
CA PHE A 150 -61.05 -28.56 -51.64
C PHE A 150 -59.90 -28.94 -50.70
N PRO A 151 -58.74 -29.35 -51.24
CA PRO A 151 -57.60 -29.65 -50.40
C PRO A 151 -57.24 -28.40 -49.57
N SER A 152 -57.17 -28.55 -48.25
CA SER A 152 -56.96 -27.40 -47.34
C SER A 152 -55.52 -27.26 -46.88
N ASP A 153 -54.75 -28.35 -46.91
CA ASP A 153 -53.37 -28.38 -46.47
C ASP A 153 -52.57 -29.53 -47.12
N VAL A 154 -51.25 -29.36 -47.16
CA VAL A 154 -50.27 -30.30 -47.69
C VAL A 154 -49.04 -30.35 -46.79
N ALA A 155 -48.63 -31.55 -46.39
CA ALA A 155 -47.44 -31.78 -45.58
C ALA A 155 -46.59 -32.91 -46.13
N LEU A 156 -45.29 -32.91 -45.82
CA LEU A 156 -44.33 -33.89 -46.32
C LEU A 156 -43.78 -34.74 -45.17
N ASP A 157 -43.55 -36.03 -45.44
CA ASP A 157 -42.73 -36.86 -44.53
C ASP A 157 -41.23 -36.73 -44.84
N THR A 158 -40.38 -37.32 -43.99
CA THR A 158 -38.92 -37.25 -44.14
C THR A 158 -38.40 -37.92 -45.41
N ALA A 159 -39.20 -38.77 -46.07
CA ALA A 159 -38.87 -39.38 -47.36
C ALA A 159 -39.41 -38.58 -48.55
N GLY A 160 -40.11 -37.47 -48.30
CA GLY A 160 -40.72 -36.60 -49.32
C GLY A 160 -42.09 -37.09 -49.81
N ASN A 161 -42.71 -38.10 -49.17
CA ASN A 161 -44.09 -38.45 -49.51
C ASN A 161 -45.03 -37.34 -49.07
N ILE A 162 -46.12 -37.18 -49.81
CA ILE A 162 -47.00 -36.02 -49.72
C ILE A 162 -48.29 -36.44 -49.04
N TYR A 163 -48.65 -35.77 -47.95
CA TYR A 163 -49.90 -35.95 -47.23
C TYR A 163 -50.80 -34.77 -47.56
N ILE A 164 -52.02 -35.07 -47.99
CA ILE A 164 -52.98 -34.11 -48.49
C ILE A 164 -54.20 -34.17 -47.59
N VAL A 165 -54.59 -33.02 -47.05
CA VAL A 165 -55.87 -32.87 -46.36
C VAL A 165 -56.95 -32.66 -47.41
N ASP A 166 -57.63 -33.75 -47.77
CA ASP A 166 -58.76 -33.74 -48.70
C ASP A 166 -60.02 -33.35 -47.91
N HIS A 167 -60.06 -32.07 -47.53
CA HIS A 167 -60.88 -31.55 -46.42
C HIS A 167 -62.37 -31.78 -46.60
N ARG A 168 -62.95 -31.44 -47.75
CA ARG A 168 -64.39 -31.63 -48.00
C ARG A 168 -64.77 -33.08 -48.32
N ASN A 169 -63.80 -33.98 -48.17
CA ASN A 169 -63.88 -35.41 -48.35
C ASN A 169 -63.55 -36.15 -47.04
N ASP A 170 -63.30 -35.45 -45.93
CA ASP A 170 -63.11 -36.01 -44.58
C ASP A 170 -61.96 -37.03 -44.47
N ARG A 171 -60.84 -36.75 -45.13
CA ARG A 171 -59.69 -37.68 -45.13
C ARG A 171 -58.35 -37.03 -45.35
N ILE A 172 -57.33 -37.72 -44.85
CA ILE A 172 -55.93 -37.49 -45.17
C ILE A 172 -55.52 -38.53 -46.22
N ARG A 173 -55.06 -38.07 -47.39
CA ARG A 173 -54.53 -38.90 -48.47
C ARG A 173 -53.02 -38.83 -48.49
N LYS A 174 -52.35 -39.89 -48.95
CA LYS A 174 -50.89 -39.96 -49.10
C LYS A 174 -50.56 -40.24 -50.57
N VAL A 175 -49.65 -39.46 -51.14
CA VAL A 175 -48.96 -39.74 -52.39
C VAL A 175 -47.58 -40.27 -52.07
N ASP A 176 -47.28 -41.47 -52.55
CA ASP A 176 -45.94 -42.00 -52.53
C ASP A 176 -45.11 -41.31 -53.63
N ILE A 177 -44.07 -40.58 -53.23
CA ILE A 177 -43.32 -39.72 -54.17
C ILE A 177 -42.51 -40.54 -55.18
N THR A 178 -42.17 -41.78 -54.86
CA THR A 178 -41.35 -42.65 -55.71
C THR A 178 -42.16 -43.30 -56.83
N THR A 179 -43.41 -43.65 -56.55
CA THR A 179 -44.31 -44.34 -57.48
C THR A 179 -45.38 -43.43 -58.09
N GLY A 180 -45.60 -42.25 -57.50
CA GLY A 180 -46.68 -41.33 -57.87
C GLY A 180 -48.07 -41.83 -57.49
N VAL A 181 -48.19 -42.90 -56.69
CA VAL A 181 -49.48 -43.51 -56.34
C VAL A 181 -50.12 -42.80 -55.15
N ILE A 182 -51.42 -42.49 -55.25
CA ILE A 182 -52.21 -41.93 -54.15
C ILE A 182 -53.03 -43.00 -53.43
N SER A 183 -53.19 -42.86 -52.12
CA SER A 183 -54.03 -43.72 -51.28
C SER A 183 -54.63 -42.94 -50.12
N THR A 184 -55.75 -43.42 -49.56
CA THR A 184 -56.27 -42.88 -48.30
C THR A 184 -55.38 -43.35 -47.14
N LYS A 185 -54.72 -42.40 -46.46
CA LYS A 185 -53.93 -42.68 -45.25
C LYS A 185 -54.82 -42.80 -44.01
N LYS A 186 -55.81 -41.91 -43.88
CA LYS A 186 -56.75 -41.93 -42.75
C LYS A 186 -58.07 -41.25 -43.10
N ILE A 187 -59.18 -41.82 -42.64
CA ILE A 187 -60.49 -41.16 -42.65
C ILE A 187 -60.65 -40.42 -41.31
N MET A 188 -60.96 -39.13 -41.37
CA MET A 188 -61.10 -38.25 -40.23
C MET A 188 -62.01 -37.09 -40.60
N GLY A 189 -63.18 -37.00 -39.97
CA GLY A 189 -64.19 -35.97 -40.25
C GLY A 189 -63.66 -34.56 -40.04
N ASP A 190 -63.98 -33.66 -40.97
CA ASP A 190 -63.65 -32.23 -40.95
C ASP A 190 -62.17 -31.92 -40.71
N VAL A 191 -61.25 -32.81 -41.09
CA VAL A 191 -59.80 -32.56 -40.96
C VAL A 191 -59.39 -31.34 -41.77
N TYR A 192 -58.64 -30.43 -41.16
CA TYR A 192 -58.40 -29.10 -41.72
C TYR A 192 -56.93 -28.77 -41.98
N ASP A 193 -56.06 -29.16 -41.05
CA ASP A 193 -54.62 -28.87 -41.10
C ASP A 193 -53.86 -30.05 -40.49
N ILE A 194 -52.67 -30.33 -41.03
CA ILE A 194 -51.82 -31.42 -40.55
C ILE A 194 -50.36 -31.00 -40.38
N ALA A 195 -49.68 -31.62 -39.42
CA ALA A 195 -48.23 -31.53 -39.30
C ALA A 195 -47.65 -32.91 -38.99
N LEU A 196 -46.44 -33.18 -39.49
CA LEU A 196 -45.76 -34.45 -39.27
C LEU A 196 -44.56 -34.26 -38.34
N ASP A 197 -44.35 -35.20 -37.42
CA ASP A 197 -43.10 -35.26 -36.64
C ASP A 197 -42.02 -36.07 -37.39
N ALA A 198 -40.79 -36.08 -36.86
CA ALA A 198 -39.66 -36.80 -37.46
C ALA A 198 -39.85 -38.34 -37.54
N ASN A 199 -40.82 -38.89 -36.79
CA ASN A 199 -41.21 -40.29 -36.86
C ASN A 199 -42.42 -40.52 -37.79
N ASN A 200 -42.80 -39.48 -38.55
CA ASN A 200 -43.91 -39.45 -39.49
C ASN A 200 -45.29 -39.66 -38.84
N ASN A 201 -45.42 -39.41 -37.52
CA ASN A 201 -46.74 -39.35 -36.91
C ASN A 201 -47.46 -38.09 -37.39
N ILE A 202 -48.76 -38.20 -37.66
CA ILE A 202 -49.55 -37.09 -38.17
C ILE A 202 -50.30 -36.46 -37.00
N TYR A 203 -50.14 -35.16 -36.83
CA TYR A 203 -50.93 -34.34 -35.93
C TYR A 203 -51.98 -33.62 -36.77
N ALA A 204 -53.22 -33.67 -36.36
CA ALA A 204 -54.35 -33.18 -37.13
C ALA A 204 -55.33 -32.41 -36.27
N VAL A 205 -55.85 -31.32 -36.82
CA VAL A 205 -56.96 -30.53 -36.27
C VAL A 205 -58.17 -30.57 -37.20
N ASN A 206 -59.35 -30.30 -36.64
CA ASN A 206 -60.61 -30.32 -37.36
C ASN A 206 -61.31 -28.95 -37.37
N ASP A 207 -62.24 -28.75 -38.30
CA ASP A 207 -62.86 -27.45 -38.58
C ASP A 207 -63.81 -26.94 -37.46
N VAL A 208 -64.21 -27.80 -36.52
CA VAL A 208 -65.19 -27.45 -35.47
C VAL A 208 -64.85 -28.00 -34.10
N ASP A 209 -63.67 -28.62 -33.96
CA ASP A 209 -63.35 -29.42 -32.78
C ASP A 209 -62.30 -28.74 -31.89
N LYS A 210 -62.20 -29.17 -30.63
CA LYS A 210 -61.28 -28.63 -29.62
C LYS A 210 -60.01 -29.47 -29.41
N TYR A 211 -59.79 -30.47 -30.24
CA TYR A 211 -58.70 -31.42 -30.07
C TYR A 211 -57.65 -31.29 -31.17
N VAL A 212 -56.39 -31.35 -30.76
CA VAL A 212 -55.30 -31.80 -31.63
C VAL A 212 -55.18 -33.31 -31.44
N ARG A 213 -55.29 -34.07 -32.53
CA ARG A 213 -55.17 -35.53 -32.51
C ARG A 213 -53.83 -35.95 -33.06
N LYS A 214 -53.23 -36.99 -32.48
CA LYS A 214 -52.05 -37.66 -33.02
C LYS A 214 -52.45 -39.00 -33.63
N ILE A 215 -52.04 -39.24 -34.86
CA ILE A 215 -52.17 -40.49 -35.60
C ILE A 215 -50.77 -41.13 -35.64
N ASP A 216 -50.63 -42.28 -34.98
CA ASP A 216 -49.37 -43.00 -34.96
C ASP A 216 -49.04 -43.56 -36.35
N ALA A 217 -47.81 -43.30 -36.82
CA ALA A 217 -47.39 -43.62 -38.18
C ALA A 217 -47.41 -45.13 -38.47
N THR A 218 -47.10 -45.93 -37.44
CA THR A 218 -46.88 -47.38 -37.53
C THR A 218 -48.18 -48.15 -37.34
N THR A 219 -48.95 -47.79 -36.31
CA THR A 219 -50.18 -48.51 -35.92
C THR A 219 -51.44 -47.89 -36.51
N GLY A 220 -51.39 -46.62 -36.93
CA GLY A 220 -52.57 -45.88 -37.41
C GLY A 220 -53.57 -45.49 -36.31
N SER A 221 -53.20 -45.69 -35.03
CA SER A 221 -54.04 -45.38 -33.87
C SER A 221 -54.20 -43.87 -33.69
N ILE A 222 -55.42 -43.41 -33.37
CA ILE A 222 -55.71 -42.00 -33.09
C ILE A 222 -55.75 -41.80 -31.58
N THR A 223 -55.04 -40.79 -31.07
CA THR A 223 -55.08 -40.36 -29.67
C THR A 223 -55.28 -38.86 -29.57
N ILE A 224 -55.82 -38.39 -28.44
CA ILE A 224 -55.86 -36.95 -28.15
C ILE A 224 -54.46 -36.52 -27.71
N PHE A 225 -53.87 -35.61 -28.47
CA PHE A 225 -52.56 -35.02 -28.15
C PHE A 225 -52.69 -33.78 -27.29
N ALA A 226 -53.62 -32.89 -27.66
CA ALA A 226 -53.93 -31.69 -26.90
C ALA A 226 -55.44 -31.37 -26.95
N GLY A 227 -55.94 -30.73 -25.91
CA GLY A 227 -57.34 -30.36 -25.77
C GLY A 227 -58.19 -31.42 -25.07
N ASP A 228 -58.90 -31.06 -24.01
CA ASP A 228 -60.05 -31.82 -23.48
C ASP A 228 -61.17 -30.93 -22.94
N GLY A 229 -60.90 -29.63 -22.76
CA GLY A 229 -61.84 -28.62 -22.28
C GLY A 229 -62.02 -28.57 -20.76
N ASN A 230 -61.10 -29.11 -19.95
CA ASN A 230 -61.17 -29.06 -18.48
C ASN A 230 -60.23 -28.02 -17.86
N ALA A 231 -60.64 -26.75 -17.87
CA ALA A 231 -60.28 -25.66 -16.93
C ALA A 231 -58.79 -25.32 -16.64
N LEU A 232 -57.80 -25.98 -17.25
CA LEU A 232 -56.39 -25.58 -17.16
C LEU A 232 -55.98 -24.88 -18.45
N ASN A 233 -55.88 -23.56 -18.40
CA ASN A 233 -55.55 -22.77 -19.58
C ASN A 233 -54.07 -22.86 -19.92
N ASP A 234 -53.12 -22.73 -18.98
CA ASP A 234 -51.68 -22.76 -19.30
C ASP A 234 -50.82 -23.44 -18.22
N GLY A 235 -49.68 -24.00 -18.61
CA GLY A 235 -48.67 -24.58 -17.71
C GLY A 235 -48.97 -26.01 -17.24
N GLY A 236 -50.06 -26.62 -17.71
CA GLY A 236 -50.46 -28.00 -17.43
C GLY A 236 -50.23 -28.96 -18.60
N PRO A 237 -50.52 -30.28 -18.42
CA PRO A 237 -50.45 -31.27 -19.48
C PRO A 237 -51.35 -30.92 -20.68
N ALA A 238 -50.84 -31.05 -21.91
CA ALA A 238 -51.53 -30.61 -23.12
C ALA A 238 -52.87 -31.30 -23.36
N HIS A 239 -52.99 -32.60 -23.03
CA HIS A 239 -54.24 -33.34 -23.16
C HIS A 239 -55.33 -32.89 -22.18
N LEU A 240 -55.03 -32.03 -21.20
CA LEU A 240 -55.99 -31.43 -20.25
C LEU A 240 -56.27 -29.96 -20.55
N ALA A 241 -55.73 -29.44 -21.65
CA ALA A 241 -55.83 -28.03 -21.99
C ALA A 241 -57.23 -27.67 -22.49
N SER A 242 -57.67 -26.43 -22.24
CA SER A 242 -58.72 -25.83 -23.05
C SER A 242 -58.11 -25.27 -24.33
N LEU A 243 -58.59 -25.77 -25.47
CA LEU A 243 -58.39 -25.21 -26.81
C LEU A 243 -59.77 -24.91 -27.39
N ARG A 244 -59.86 -23.91 -28.26
CA ARG A 244 -61.11 -23.50 -28.89
C ARG A 244 -60.91 -23.30 -30.39
N ASN A 245 -61.31 -24.33 -31.13
CA ASN A 245 -61.25 -24.40 -32.60
C ASN A 245 -59.82 -24.17 -33.14
N PRO A 246 -58.81 -24.94 -32.72
CA PRO A 246 -57.46 -24.83 -33.28
C PRO A 246 -57.46 -25.12 -34.79
N LYS A 247 -56.77 -24.28 -35.58
CA LYS A 247 -56.77 -24.36 -37.07
C LYS A 247 -55.41 -24.55 -37.72
N GLY A 248 -54.35 -24.23 -37.00
CA GLY A 248 -52.98 -24.26 -37.52
C GLY A 248 -52.09 -25.10 -36.65
N LEU A 249 -51.28 -25.96 -37.27
CA LEU A 249 -50.28 -26.79 -36.63
C LEU A 249 -48.91 -26.61 -37.28
N ALA A 250 -47.88 -26.55 -36.45
CA ALA A 250 -46.50 -26.70 -36.89
C ALA A 250 -45.70 -27.49 -35.87
N ILE A 251 -44.68 -28.21 -36.33
CA ILE A 251 -43.81 -29.02 -35.49
C ILE A 251 -42.36 -28.66 -35.77
N ASP A 252 -41.60 -28.35 -34.72
CA ASP A 252 -40.16 -28.11 -34.88
C ASP A 252 -39.35 -29.41 -34.87
N ALA A 253 -38.07 -29.33 -35.21
CA ALA A 253 -37.17 -30.49 -35.24
C ALA A 253 -36.99 -31.18 -33.88
N ALA A 254 -37.29 -30.50 -32.77
CA ALA A 254 -37.28 -31.08 -31.43
C ALA A 254 -38.60 -31.78 -31.07
N GLY A 255 -39.61 -31.71 -31.96
CA GLY A 255 -40.93 -32.30 -31.78
C GLY A 255 -41.91 -31.42 -31.01
N ASN A 256 -41.59 -30.15 -30.74
CA ASN A 256 -42.55 -29.27 -30.08
C ASN A 256 -43.67 -28.92 -31.05
N VAL A 257 -44.90 -28.89 -30.57
CA VAL A 257 -46.08 -28.63 -31.40
C VAL A 257 -46.60 -27.22 -31.13
N TYR A 258 -46.71 -26.42 -32.17
CA TYR A 258 -47.25 -25.07 -32.14
C TYR A 258 -48.68 -25.10 -32.69
N ILE A 259 -49.60 -24.43 -32.00
CA ILE A 259 -51.04 -24.50 -32.25
C ILE A 259 -51.58 -23.08 -32.35
N ALA A 260 -52.26 -22.77 -33.45
CA ALA A 260 -53.08 -21.57 -33.58
C ALA A 260 -54.46 -21.84 -32.96
N ASP A 261 -54.70 -21.30 -31.77
CA ASP A 261 -55.90 -21.49 -30.95
C ASP A 261 -56.87 -20.33 -31.22
N VAL A 262 -57.65 -20.51 -32.28
CA VAL A 262 -58.24 -19.40 -33.06
C VAL A 262 -59.25 -18.61 -32.28
N LEU A 263 -60.22 -19.28 -31.64
CA LEU A 263 -61.29 -18.60 -30.91
C LEU A 263 -60.89 -18.16 -29.49
N ASP A 264 -59.68 -18.51 -29.08
CA ASP A 264 -59.06 -18.03 -27.85
C ASP A 264 -57.96 -16.98 -28.14
N ASP A 265 -57.84 -16.48 -29.39
CA ASP A 265 -56.91 -15.44 -29.83
C ASP A 265 -55.48 -15.64 -29.33
N ARG A 266 -54.97 -16.88 -29.45
CA ARG A 266 -53.66 -17.29 -28.91
C ARG A 266 -52.87 -18.17 -29.86
N ILE A 267 -51.55 -18.04 -29.78
CA ILE A 267 -50.62 -19.09 -30.24
C ILE A 267 -50.14 -19.88 -29.03
N ARG A 268 -50.27 -21.20 -29.09
CA ARG A 268 -49.92 -22.14 -28.03
C ARG A 268 -48.73 -23.00 -28.46
N LYS A 269 -47.95 -23.46 -27.48
CA LYS A 269 -46.85 -24.40 -27.68
C LYS A 269 -46.99 -25.57 -26.70
N VAL A 270 -46.87 -26.79 -27.21
CA VAL A 270 -46.69 -28.01 -26.42
C VAL A 270 -45.21 -28.40 -26.46
N ASP A 271 -44.57 -28.41 -25.30
CA ASP A 271 -43.18 -28.85 -25.16
C ASP A 271 -43.09 -30.38 -25.30
N ALA A 272 -42.30 -30.85 -26.26
CA ALA A 272 -42.23 -32.27 -26.63
C ALA A 272 -41.73 -33.17 -25.50
N ARG A 273 -40.86 -32.63 -24.65
CA ARG A 273 -40.21 -33.39 -23.57
C ARG A 273 -41.13 -33.53 -22.36
N THR A 274 -41.87 -32.48 -22.03
CA THR A 274 -42.68 -32.41 -20.82
C THR A 274 -44.17 -32.68 -21.07
N GLY A 275 -44.62 -32.53 -22.33
CA GLY A 275 -46.03 -32.58 -22.68
C GLY A 275 -46.85 -31.43 -22.12
N ILE A 276 -46.20 -30.35 -21.64
CA ILE A 276 -46.85 -29.17 -21.07
C ILE A 276 -47.23 -28.20 -22.19
N ILE A 277 -48.45 -27.65 -22.13
CA ILE A 277 -48.91 -26.59 -23.03
C ILE A 277 -48.76 -25.20 -22.39
N THR A 278 -48.38 -24.20 -23.17
CA THR A 278 -48.28 -22.80 -22.76
C THR A 278 -48.67 -21.85 -23.89
N THR A 279 -49.32 -20.73 -23.56
CA THR A 279 -49.49 -19.58 -24.45
C THR A 279 -48.14 -18.91 -24.69
N ILE A 280 -47.78 -18.73 -25.96
CA ILE A 280 -46.55 -18.04 -26.39
C ILE A 280 -46.82 -16.70 -27.07
N ALA A 281 -48.06 -16.44 -27.50
CA ALA A 281 -48.52 -15.13 -27.97
C ALA A 281 -50.04 -14.98 -27.80
N GLY A 282 -50.49 -13.73 -27.65
CA GLY A 282 -51.90 -13.39 -27.54
C GLY A 282 -52.38 -13.30 -26.09
N THR A 283 -53.14 -12.25 -25.78
CA THR A 283 -53.77 -12.07 -24.45
C THR A 283 -55.04 -12.93 -24.29
N GLY A 284 -55.60 -13.41 -25.39
CA GLY A 284 -56.95 -13.98 -25.46
C GLY A 284 -58.06 -12.94 -25.59
N ALA A 285 -57.71 -11.69 -25.91
CA ALA A 285 -58.63 -10.66 -26.33
C ALA A 285 -58.24 -10.14 -27.72
N GLY A 286 -59.09 -10.43 -28.70
CA GLY A 286 -58.98 -9.98 -30.08
C GLY A 286 -58.56 -8.52 -30.25
N GLY A 287 -57.68 -8.27 -31.22
CA GLY A 287 -57.26 -6.94 -31.68
C GLY A 287 -55.85 -6.97 -32.27
N TYR A 288 -55.29 -5.79 -32.55
CA TYR A 288 -53.95 -5.64 -33.12
C TYR A 288 -53.09 -4.69 -32.29
N SER A 289 -52.13 -5.23 -31.53
CA SER A 289 -51.18 -4.42 -30.75
C SER A 289 -49.89 -5.19 -30.41
N GLY A 290 -48.97 -4.55 -29.68
CA GLY A 290 -47.85 -5.22 -29.02
C GLY A 290 -46.62 -5.47 -29.88
N ASP A 291 -46.60 -5.03 -31.15
CA ASP A 291 -45.39 -5.08 -31.99
C ASP A 291 -44.18 -4.45 -31.31
N GLY A 292 -43.03 -5.10 -31.44
CA GLY A 292 -41.81 -4.67 -30.77
C GLY A 292 -41.73 -5.06 -29.29
N GLY A 293 -42.81 -5.58 -28.71
CA GLY A 293 -42.93 -5.98 -27.31
C GLY A 293 -43.00 -7.50 -27.09
N VAL A 294 -43.30 -7.88 -25.84
CA VAL A 294 -43.49 -9.28 -25.44
C VAL A 294 -44.77 -9.83 -26.06
N ALA A 295 -44.69 -11.01 -26.66
CA ALA A 295 -45.74 -11.59 -27.48
C ALA A 295 -47.04 -11.95 -26.72
N THR A 296 -46.96 -12.35 -25.45
CA THR A 296 -48.13 -12.66 -24.62
C THR A 296 -48.91 -11.43 -24.18
N SER A 297 -48.29 -10.25 -24.24
CA SER A 297 -48.96 -8.96 -24.00
C SER A 297 -49.60 -8.37 -25.25
N ALA A 298 -49.36 -8.98 -26.42
CA ALA A 298 -49.90 -8.51 -27.68
C ALA A 298 -51.35 -8.96 -27.86
N ARG A 299 -52.16 -8.09 -28.45
CA ARG A 299 -53.44 -8.50 -29.02
C ARG A 299 -53.19 -9.01 -30.44
N ILE A 300 -53.72 -10.20 -30.68
CA ILE A 300 -53.85 -10.88 -31.97
C ILE A 300 -55.33 -11.22 -32.14
N ASN A 301 -55.80 -11.46 -33.35
CA ASN A 301 -57.21 -11.71 -33.64
C ASN A 301 -57.36 -12.85 -34.66
N TYR A 302 -58.03 -13.94 -34.29
CA TYR A 302 -58.20 -15.10 -35.16
C TYR A 302 -56.88 -15.60 -35.79
N PRO A 303 -55.85 -15.96 -35.01
CA PRO A 303 -54.63 -16.54 -35.57
C PRO A 303 -54.97 -17.85 -36.30
N PHE A 304 -54.53 -18.04 -37.55
CA PHE A 304 -55.07 -19.11 -38.38
C PHE A 304 -54.09 -20.24 -38.74
N ARG A 305 -53.02 -19.95 -39.48
CA ARG A 305 -51.94 -20.91 -39.78
C ARG A 305 -50.67 -20.54 -39.06
N VAL A 306 -49.83 -21.53 -38.83
CA VAL A 306 -48.56 -21.40 -38.12
C VAL A 306 -47.46 -22.15 -38.83
N ALA A 307 -46.25 -21.60 -38.85
CA ALA A 307 -45.03 -22.24 -39.31
C ALA A 307 -43.90 -21.97 -38.31
N VAL A 308 -42.93 -22.87 -38.22
CA VAL A 308 -41.77 -22.70 -37.33
C VAL A 308 -40.48 -22.96 -38.10
N ASP A 309 -39.50 -22.07 -37.94
CA ASP A 309 -38.19 -22.24 -38.56
C ASP A 309 -37.18 -22.96 -37.67
N ALA A 310 -36.01 -23.29 -38.23
CA ALA A 310 -34.96 -24.01 -37.51
C ALA A 310 -34.36 -23.22 -36.32
N LEU A 311 -34.56 -21.90 -36.27
CA LEU A 311 -34.13 -21.04 -35.17
C LEU A 311 -35.21 -20.94 -34.07
N GLY A 312 -36.36 -21.57 -34.26
CA GLY A 312 -37.49 -21.53 -33.36
C GLY A 312 -38.32 -20.26 -33.48
N ASN A 313 -38.16 -19.47 -34.54
CA ASN A 313 -39.12 -18.40 -34.82
C ASN A 313 -40.44 -19.01 -35.28
N VAL A 314 -41.54 -18.46 -34.80
CA VAL A 314 -42.88 -18.91 -35.15
C VAL A 314 -43.55 -17.82 -35.99
N TYR A 315 -43.98 -18.16 -37.19
CA TYR A 315 -44.73 -17.29 -38.08
C TYR A 315 -46.18 -17.71 -38.04
N PHE A 316 -47.10 -16.76 -37.99
CA PHE A 316 -48.52 -17.07 -38.04
C PHE A 316 -49.30 -15.99 -38.77
N THR A 317 -50.39 -16.41 -39.40
CA THR A 317 -51.35 -15.50 -40.03
C THR A 317 -52.31 -14.99 -38.97
N ASP A 318 -52.26 -13.69 -38.70
CA ASP A 318 -53.14 -12.95 -37.79
C ASP A 318 -54.34 -12.49 -38.64
N TRP A 319 -55.23 -13.45 -38.93
CA TRP A 319 -56.10 -13.44 -40.11
C TRP A 319 -57.05 -12.24 -40.16
N ASP A 320 -57.79 -11.96 -39.08
CA ASP A 320 -58.71 -10.81 -39.01
C ASP A 320 -57.97 -9.45 -38.97
N ASN A 321 -56.65 -9.47 -38.76
CA ASN A 321 -55.82 -8.27 -38.73
C ASN A 321 -55.04 -8.06 -40.04
N ASP A 322 -55.30 -8.85 -41.09
CA ASP A 322 -54.65 -8.76 -42.41
C ASP A 322 -53.12 -8.76 -42.35
N ALA A 323 -52.56 -9.52 -41.38
CA ALA A 323 -51.14 -9.47 -41.05
C ALA A 323 -50.50 -10.86 -40.94
N LEU A 324 -49.26 -10.95 -41.43
CA LEU A 324 -48.35 -12.03 -41.09
C LEU A 324 -47.47 -11.55 -39.93
N ARG A 325 -47.49 -12.25 -38.81
CA ARG A 325 -46.70 -11.88 -37.62
C ARG A 325 -45.71 -12.97 -37.25
N LYS A 326 -44.58 -12.53 -36.69
CA LYS A 326 -43.45 -13.37 -36.29
C LYS A 326 -43.22 -13.24 -34.80
N LEU A 327 -43.10 -14.38 -34.15
CA LEU A 327 -42.61 -14.55 -32.80
C LEU A 327 -41.12 -14.91 -32.87
N THR A 328 -40.28 -14.03 -32.38
CA THR A 328 -38.85 -14.29 -32.21
C THR A 328 -38.61 -14.69 -30.76
N PRO A 329 -37.99 -15.84 -30.47
CA PRO A 329 -37.62 -16.19 -29.10
C PRO A 329 -36.87 -15.03 -28.40
N LEU A 330 -37.41 -14.54 -27.29
CA LEU A 330 -36.66 -13.74 -26.31
C LEU A 330 -35.63 -14.69 -25.69
N LEU A 331 -34.35 -14.35 -25.77
CA LEU A 331 -33.27 -15.18 -25.20
C LEU A 331 -33.58 -15.61 -23.75
N PRO A 332 -33.12 -16.80 -23.24
CA PRO A 332 -32.03 -17.67 -23.73
C PRO A 332 -32.28 -19.20 -23.68
N PRO A 333 -31.41 -20.07 -24.28
CA PRO A 333 -30.68 -21.02 -23.39
C PRO A 333 -29.22 -21.35 -23.80
N LEU A 334 -28.36 -20.33 -23.81
CA LEU A 334 -26.91 -20.45 -23.68
C LEU A 334 -26.46 -19.06 -23.25
N GLU A 335 -26.00 -18.93 -22.01
CA GLU A 335 -25.48 -17.66 -21.51
C GLU A 335 -23.96 -17.78 -21.43
N VAL A 336 -23.22 -16.97 -22.20
CA VAL A 336 -21.76 -16.89 -22.10
C VAL A 336 -21.41 -15.63 -21.32
N LYS A 337 -20.60 -15.78 -20.28
CA LYS A 337 -20.09 -14.66 -19.47
C LYS A 337 -18.58 -14.57 -19.50
N GLN A 338 -18.07 -13.35 -19.43
CA GLN A 338 -16.69 -13.07 -19.07
C GLN A 338 -16.74 -12.37 -17.70
N GLY A 339 -16.26 -13.05 -16.66
CA GLY A 339 -16.54 -12.64 -15.27
C GLY A 339 -18.05 -12.61 -14.99
N VAL A 340 -18.57 -11.45 -14.59
CA VAL A 340 -20.01 -11.25 -14.31
C VAL A 340 -20.81 -10.75 -15.51
N ALA A 341 -20.14 -10.24 -16.55
CA ALA A 341 -20.79 -9.62 -17.70
C ALA A 341 -21.23 -10.68 -18.73
N VAL A 342 -22.47 -10.57 -19.23
CA VAL A 342 -22.95 -11.39 -20.35
C VAL A 342 -22.31 -10.89 -21.65
N VAL A 343 -21.76 -11.81 -22.43
CA VAL A 343 -21.09 -11.52 -23.69
C VAL A 343 -22.00 -11.98 -24.85
N ALA A 344 -22.34 -11.04 -25.73
CA ALA A 344 -23.20 -11.34 -26.88
C ALA A 344 -22.46 -12.16 -27.95
N ASN A 345 -23.19 -12.98 -28.70
CA ASN A 345 -22.63 -13.71 -29.85
C ASN A 345 -22.07 -12.72 -30.89
N LYS A 346 -20.94 -13.07 -31.52
CA LYS A 346 -20.18 -12.27 -32.50
C LYS A 346 -19.60 -10.95 -31.97
N SER A 347 -19.63 -10.75 -30.66
CA SER A 347 -19.03 -9.56 -30.04
C SER A 347 -17.51 -9.68 -29.88
N LYS A 348 -16.89 -8.58 -29.46
CA LYS A 348 -15.45 -8.46 -29.23
C LYS A 348 -15.13 -8.49 -27.74
N VAL A 349 -14.11 -9.24 -27.35
CA VAL A 349 -13.57 -9.28 -26.00
C VAL A 349 -12.07 -8.94 -26.04
N ASP A 350 -11.68 -7.95 -25.25
CA ASP A 350 -10.31 -7.44 -25.20
C ASP A 350 -9.57 -7.95 -23.95
N PHE A 351 -8.39 -8.54 -24.15
CA PHE A 351 -7.46 -8.98 -23.10
C PHE A 351 -6.61 -7.81 -22.57
N GLY A 352 -6.75 -6.64 -23.19
CA GLY A 352 -6.02 -5.43 -22.85
C GLY A 352 -4.55 -5.50 -23.25
N SER A 353 -3.76 -4.54 -22.79
CA SER A 353 -2.31 -4.51 -23.00
C SER A 353 -1.58 -5.34 -21.94
N GLN A 354 -0.63 -6.17 -22.39
CA GLN A 354 0.22 -7.01 -21.57
C GLN A 354 1.70 -6.73 -21.87
N VAL A 355 2.57 -6.96 -20.90
CA VAL A 355 4.02 -6.94 -21.11
C VAL A 355 4.49 -8.25 -21.74
N LEU A 356 5.64 -8.23 -22.41
CA LEU A 356 6.19 -9.41 -23.09
C LEU A 356 6.35 -10.57 -22.10
N ASN A 357 5.96 -11.77 -22.51
CA ASN A 357 5.96 -13.01 -21.72
C ASN A 357 5.07 -13.02 -20.47
N ALA A 358 4.23 -12.00 -20.23
CA ALA A 358 3.28 -12.03 -19.13
C ALA A 358 2.21 -13.11 -19.33
N THR A 359 1.75 -13.75 -18.24
CA THR A 359 0.62 -14.67 -18.34
C THR A 359 -0.69 -13.90 -18.26
N LYS A 360 -1.50 -13.94 -19.32
CA LYS A 360 -2.87 -13.41 -19.31
C LYS A 360 -3.86 -14.47 -19.77
N LYS A 361 -4.81 -14.80 -18.89
CA LYS A 361 -5.92 -15.70 -19.16
C LYS A 361 -7.24 -15.00 -18.81
N LEU A 362 -8.28 -15.29 -19.58
CA LEU A 362 -9.66 -14.92 -19.23
C LEU A 362 -10.51 -16.20 -19.15
N GLU A 363 -11.47 -16.17 -18.23
CA GLU A 363 -12.42 -17.24 -18.02
C GLU A 363 -13.75 -16.88 -18.68
N PHE A 364 -14.25 -17.81 -19.49
CA PHE A 364 -15.55 -17.72 -20.13
C PHE A 364 -16.48 -18.76 -19.50
N VAL A 365 -17.48 -18.30 -18.77
CA VAL A 365 -18.48 -19.18 -18.14
C VAL A 365 -19.58 -19.43 -19.17
N ILE A 366 -19.77 -20.69 -19.54
CA ILE A 366 -20.88 -21.10 -20.39
C ILE A 366 -21.94 -21.74 -19.50
N LYS A 367 -23.06 -21.05 -19.35
CA LYS A 367 -24.20 -21.49 -18.55
C LYS A 367 -25.30 -22.05 -19.43
N ASN A 368 -25.69 -23.28 -19.13
CA ASN A 368 -26.90 -23.89 -19.65
C ASN A 368 -28.08 -23.43 -18.81
N LYS A 369 -28.90 -22.53 -19.37
CA LYS A 369 -30.14 -22.05 -18.73
C LYS A 369 -31.34 -22.97 -19.02
N GLY A 370 -31.18 -23.96 -19.88
CA GLY A 370 -32.19 -24.96 -20.23
C GLY A 370 -32.22 -26.13 -19.26
N LYS A 371 -33.23 -26.99 -19.39
CA LYS A 371 -33.36 -28.22 -18.59
C LYS A 371 -32.64 -29.41 -19.21
N ASP A 372 -32.42 -29.38 -20.52
CA ASP A 372 -31.75 -30.44 -21.29
C ASP A 372 -30.25 -30.23 -21.34
N THR A 373 -29.48 -31.29 -21.64
CA THR A 373 -28.02 -31.20 -21.75
C THR A 373 -27.61 -30.37 -22.96
N LEU A 374 -26.78 -29.36 -22.72
CA LEU A 374 -26.15 -28.55 -23.75
C LEU A 374 -24.85 -29.24 -24.19
N LEU A 375 -24.78 -29.58 -25.48
CA LEU A 375 -23.58 -30.13 -26.11
C LEU A 375 -22.85 -29.00 -26.83
N LEU A 376 -21.58 -28.81 -26.51
CA LEU A 376 -20.66 -27.94 -27.23
C LEU A 376 -19.76 -28.81 -28.10
N THR A 377 -19.71 -28.53 -29.39
CA THR A 377 -18.84 -29.22 -30.35
C THR A 377 -18.01 -28.22 -31.13
N ASN A 378 -16.90 -28.69 -31.70
CA ASN A 378 -15.99 -27.86 -32.47
C ASN A 378 -15.52 -26.61 -31.70
N LEU A 379 -15.31 -26.76 -30.39
CA LEU A 379 -14.71 -25.71 -29.58
C LEU A 379 -13.31 -25.42 -30.12
N LYS A 380 -13.13 -24.19 -30.58
CA LYS A 380 -11.91 -23.73 -31.23
C LYS A 380 -11.51 -22.37 -30.68
N VAL A 381 -10.23 -22.27 -30.31
CA VAL A 381 -9.56 -21.00 -30.07
C VAL A 381 -8.47 -20.85 -31.12
N THR A 382 -8.40 -19.70 -31.79
CA THR A 382 -7.52 -19.47 -32.94
C THR A 382 -6.68 -18.20 -32.80
N GLY A 383 -5.71 -18.05 -33.70
CA GLY A 383 -4.85 -16.88 -33.79
C GLY A 383 -3.81 -16.86 -32.68
N ASP A 384 -3.66 -15.70 -32.04
CA ASP A 384 -2.74 -15.50 -30.91
C ASP A 384 -3.29 -16.01 -29.57
N PHE A 385 -4.26 -16.91 -29.58
CA PHE A 385 -4.93 -17.40 -28.37
C PHE A 385 -4.96 -18.92 -28.34
N SER A 386 -5.02 -19.48 -27.14
CA SER A 386 -5.09 -20.93 -26.92
C SER A 386 -6.01 -21.29 -25.76
N THR A 387 -6.45 -22.53 -25.73
CA THR A 387 -7.16 -23.15 -24.62
C THR A 387 -6.65 -24.57 -24.41
N ALA A 388 -6.73 -25.07 -23.17
CA ALA A 388 -6.47 -26.46 -22.84
C ALA A 388 -7.76 -27.32 -22.83
N ASP A 389 -8.91 -26.68 -23.01
CA ASP A 389 -10.21 -27.33 -22.96
C ASP A 389 -10.44 -28.24 -24.17
N ALA A 390 -11.24 -29.30 -23.99
CA ALA A 390 -11.52 -30.27 -25.04
C ALA A 390 -12.38 -29.68 -26.18
N SER A 391 -12.19 -30.17 -27.40
CA SER A 391 -12.95 -29.72 -28.59
C SER A 391 -14.45 -30.02 -28.53
N SER A 392 -14.89 -30.88 -27.61
CA SER A 392 -16.29 -31.11 -27.29
C SER A 392 -16.49 -31.22 -25.77
N LEU A 393 -17.55 -30.57 -25.28
CA LEU A 393 -17.90 -30.49 -23.86
C LEU A 393 -19.41 -30.65 -23.70
N THR A 394 -19.84 -31.12 -22.53
CA THR A 394 -21.27 -31.21 -22.17
C THR A 394 -21.54 -30.38 -20.93
N VAL A 395 -22.69 -29.72 -20.90
CA VAL A 395 -23.15 -28.89 -19.77
C VAL A 395 -24.55 -29.37 -19.38
N PRO A 396 -24.71 -30.05 -18.23
CA PRO A 396 -26.02 -30.48 -17.75
C PRO A 396 -27.01 -29.32 -17.64
N GLY A 397 -28.31 -29.64 -17.66
CA GLY A 397 -29.37 -28.64 -17.48
C GLY A 397 -29.17 -27.82 -16.21
N GLN A 398 -29.37 -26.51 -16.30
CA GLN A 398 -29.15 -25.52 -15.23
C GLN A 398 -27.70 -25.34 -14.74
N ASP A 399 -26.73 -26.07 -15.31
CA ASP A 399 -25.33 -26.05 -14.87
C ASP A 399 -24.46 -25.08 -15.69
N SER A 400 -23.16 -25.01 -15.37
CA SER A 400 -22.18 -24.18 -16.06
C SER A 400 -20.82 -24.85 -16.16
N ILE A 401 -20.09 -24.55 -17.24
CA ILE A 401 -18.68 -24.87 -17.38
C ILE A 401 -17.86 -23.60 -17.53
N VAL A 402 -16.55 -23.70 -17.32
CA VAL A 402 -15.60 -22.60 -17.51
C VAL A 402 -14.62 -23.01 -18.60
N ILE A 403 -14.47 -22.15 -19.61
CA ILE A 403 -13.43 -22.26 -20.64
C ILE A 403 -12.34 -21.24 -20.31
N GLN A 404 -11.11 -21.71 -20.16
CA GLN A 404 -9.95 -20.83 -19.95
C GLN A 404 -9.27 -20.55 -21.28
N VAL A 405 -9.20 -19.28 -21.64
CA VAL A 405 -8.52 -18.82 -22.85
C VAL A 405 -7.28 -18.02 -22.46
N ALA A 406 -6.12 -18.43 -22.97
CA ALA A 406 -4.84 -17.76 -22.79
C ALA A 406 -4.46 -16.95 -24.03
N MET A 407 -3.92 -15.75 -23.81
CA MET A 407 -3.31 -14.95 -24.88
C MET A 407 -1.82 -15.30 -25.01
N ASN A 408 -1.34 -15.45 -26.24
CA ASN A 408 0.08 -15.60 -26.52
C ASN A 408 0.79 -14.25 -26.35
N THR A 409 1.69 -14.19 -25.37
CA THR A 409 2.48 -13.01 -25.03
C THR A 409 3.95 -13.14 -25.39
N SER A 410 4.36 -14.16 -26.13
CA SER A 410 5.77 -14.40 -26.46
C SER A 410 6.31 -13.49 -27.56
N SER A 411 5.44 -12.76 -28.26
CA SER A 411 5.81 -11.79 -29.29
C SER A 411 5.06 -10.48 -29.12
N PRO A 412 5.72 -9.31 -29.31
CA PRO A 412 5.08 -8.00 -29.26
C PRO A 412 4.08 -7.79 -30.41
N GLY A 413 3.21 -6.80 -30.26
CA GLY A 413 2.26 -6.34 -31.28
C GLY A 413 0.81 -6.58 -30.91
N ASP A 414 -0.07 -6.21 -31.83
CA ASP A 414 -1.51 -6.46 -31.69
C ASP A 414 -1.78 -7.96 -31.80
N LYS A 415 -2.65 -8.45 -30.91
CA LYS A 415 -3.06 -9.85 -30.83
C LYS A 415 -4.48 -10.00 -31.32
N ALA A 416 -4.70 -10.96 -32.20
CA ALA A 416 -6.02 -11.22 -32.77
C ALA A 416 -6.32 -12.72 -32.86
N GLY A 417 -7.58 -13.06 -32.65
CA GLY A 417 -8.04 -14.44 -32.72
C GLY A 417 -9.54 -14.56 -32.48
N ALA A 418 -9.99 -15.78 -32.28
CA ALA A 418 -11.39 -16.05 -32.00
C ALA A 418 -11.56 -17.20 -31.01
N LEU A 419 -12.64 -17.15 -30.22
CA LEU A 419 -13.20 -18.30 -29.51
C LEU A 419 -14.52 -18.65 -30.21
N SER A 420 -14.70 -19.89 -30.64
CA SER A 420 -15.92 -20.33 -31.30
C SER A 420 -16.30 -21.76 -30.93
N PHE A 421 -17.58 -22.06 -30.93
CA PHE A 421 -18.10 -23.42 -30.79
C PHE A 421 -19.47 -23.54 -31.48
N LEU A 422 -19.86 -24.76 -31.79
CA LEU A 422 -21.21 -25.12 -32.18
C LEU A 422 -21.96 -25.64 -30.94
N SER A 423 -23.28 -25.48 -30.93
CA SER A 423 -24.11 -26.04 -29.88
C SER A 423 -25.38 -26.69 -30.40
N ASN A 424 -25.94 -27.63 -29.63
CA ASN A 424 -27.26 -28.21 -29.89
C ASN A 424 -28.42 -27.28 -29.47
N ASN A 425 -28.14 -26.04 -29.06
CA ASN A 425 -29.15 -25.00 -28.91
C ASN A 425 -29.42 -24.38 -30.27
N LEU A 426 -30.61 -24.62 -30.81
CA LEU A 426 -31.06 -24.17 -32.14
C LEU A 426 -30.99 -22.65 -32.35
N VAL A 427 -31.10 -21.86 -31.28
CA VAL A 427 -31.00 -20.38 -31.33
C VAL A 427 -29.53 -19.92 -31.40
N HIS A 428 -28.60 -20.69 -30.83
CA HIS A 428 -27.16 -20.43 -30.80
C HIS A 428 -26.37 -21.60 -31.42
N ALA A 429 -26.84 -22.11 -32.56
CA ALA A 429 -26.23 -23.26 -33.22
C ALA A 429 -24.74 -23.03 -33.52
N SER A 430 -24.34 -21.76 -33.71
CA SER A 430 -22.96 -21.31 -33.67
C SER A 430 -22.77 -20.10 -32.75
N PHE A 431 -21.73 -20.15 -31.91
CA PHE A 431 -21.28 -19.04 -31.09
C PHE A 431 -19.84 -18.68 -31.44
N GLY A 432 -19.54 -17.39 -31.55
CA GLY A 432 -18.19 -16.91 -31.83
C GLY A 432 -17.92 -15.56 -31.17
N LEU A 433 -16.70 -15.36 -30.67
CA LEU A 433 -16.19 -14.09 -30.16
C LEU A 433 -14.92 -13.71 -30.93
N GLN A 434 -14.79 -12.43 -31.23
CA GLN A 434 -13.52 -11.87 -31.65
C GLN A 434 -12.68 -11.55 -30.41
N LEU A 435 -11.47 -12.09 -30.35
CA LEU A 435 -10.53 -11.86 -29.27
C LEU A 435 -9.45 -10.90 -29.72
N THR A 436 -9.19 -9.88 -28.91
CA THR A 436 -8.08 -8.96 -29.15
C THR A 436 -7.24 -8.75 -27.91
N GLY A 437 -6.03 -8.25 -28.12
CA GLY A 437 -5.17 -7.75 -27.06
C GLY A 437 -3.96 -7.07 -27.66
N LYS A 438 -3.02 -6.64 -26.81
CA LYS A 438 -1.76 -6.04 -27.27
C LYS A 438 -0.63 -6.48 -26.36
N VAL A 439 0.52 -6.82 -26.95
CA VAL A 439 1.74 -7.15 -26.20
C VAL A 439 2.77 -6.06 -26.47
N ARG A 440 3.22 -5.40 -25.40
CA ARG A 440 4.20 -4.32 -25.47
C ARG A 440 5.61 -4.87 -25.25
N ASN A 441 6.58 -4.28 -25.93
CA ASN A 441 8.00 -4.54 -25.68
C ASN A 441 8.39 -4.06 -24.29
N ASP A 442 9.30 -4.77 -23.66
CA ASP A 442 9.99 -4.24 -22.49
C ASP A 442 10.99 -3.16 -22.91
N GLN A 443 11.31 -2.29 -21.96
CA GLN A 443 12.34 -1.29 -22.13
C GLN A 443 13.01 -0.99 -20.79
N THR A 444 14.21 -0.44 -20.88
CA THR A 444 15.02 -0.03 -19.75
C THR A 444 15.31 1.46 -19.83
N ILE A 445 15.58 2.06 -18.67
CA ILE A 445 16.10 3.42 -18.58
C ILE A 445 17.44 3.42 -17.87
N SER A 446 18.30 4.37 -18.24
CA SER A 446 19.56 4.63 -17.55
C SER A 446 19.70 6.13 -17.34
N PHE A 447 20.14 6.52 -16.15
CA PHE A 447 20.55 7.89 -15.89
C PHE A 447 21.63 7.91 -14.79
N GLY A 448 22.42 8.98 -14.78
CA GLY A 448 23.40 9.24 -13.74
C GLY A 448 23.22 10.64 -13.17
N LEU A 449 23.69 10.84 -11.94
CA LEU A 449 23.87 12.18 -11.37
C LEU A 449 25.18 12.82 -11.82
N GLY A 450 25.93 12.22 -12.77
CA GLY A 450 27.27 12.67 -13.18
C GLY A 450 28.32 12.52 -12.06
N SER A 451 29.35 13.36 -12.08
CA SER A 451 30.33 13.55 -10.98
C SER A 451 29.72 14.16 -9.71
N ASP A 452 28.43 14.47 -9.77
CA ASP A 452 27.72 15.45 -8.99
C ASP A 452 26.76 14.83 -7.95
N ALA A 453 26.96 13.54 -7.64
CA ALA A 453 26.18 12.83 -6.63
C ALA A 453 26.34 13.42 -5.21
N THR A 454 27.38 14.23 -4.99
CA THR A 454 27.57 15.04 -3.78
C THR A 454 27.76 16.51 -4.17
N LYS A 455 26.98 17.39 -3.55
CA LYS A 455 26.95 18.84 -3.78
C LYS A 455 27.12 19.60 -2.48
N LYS A 456 27.35 20.92 -2.57
CA LYS A 456 27.27 21.83 -1.43
C LYS A 456 26.15 22.86 -1.60
N VAL A 457 25.62 23.36 -0.49
CA VAL A 457 24.62 24.43 -0.49
C VAL A 457 25.14 25.66 -1.25
N GLY A 458 24.38 26.13 -2.24
CA GLY A 458 24.73 27.28 -3.08
C GLY A 458 25.52 26.94 -4.35
N GLU A 459 25.77 25.66 -4.65
CA GLU A 459 26.24 25.27 -5.99
C GLU A 459 25.17 25.52 -7.07
N ALA A 460 25.62 25.76 -8.29
CA ALA A 460 24.76 26.01 -9.44
C ALA A 460 23.87 24.79 -9.75
N ALA A 461 22.70 25.05 -10.31
CA ALA A 461 21.82 24.01 -10.83
C ALA A 461 22.51 23.21 -11.94
N PHE A 462 22.20 21.92 -12.03
CA PHE A 462 22.80 21.02 -13.03
C PHE A 462 21.71 20.20 -13.74
N ALA A 463 21.95 19.88 -15.01
CA ALA A 463 21.00 19.14 -15.82
C ALA A 463 21.24 17.63 -15.74
N LEU A 464 20.16 16.85 -15.67
CA LEU A 464 20.18 15.39 -15.78
C LEU A 464 20.11 14.97 -17.24
N THR A 465 20.80 13.87 -17.54
CA THR A 465 20.69 13.15 -18.81
C THR A 465 20.23 11.72 -18.51
N GLY A 466 19.15 11.30 -19.16
CA GLY A 466 18.62 9.95 -19.06
C GLY A 466 18.22 9.44 -20.43
N THR A 467 18.47 8.17 -20.69
CA THR A 467 18.12 7.48 -21.93
C THR A 467 17.17 6.34 -21.64
N ALA A 468 16.19 6.14 -22.52
CA ALA A 468 15.34 4.96 -22.55
C ALA A 468 15.72 4.11 -23.77
N SER A 469 15.74 2.78 -23.63
CA SER A 469 16.03 1.88 -24.76
C SER A 469 14.99 1.99 -25.89
N SER A 470 13.80 2.53 -25.61
CA SER A 470 12.76 2.85 -26.59
C SER A 470 12.95 4.18 -27.32
N GLY A 471 13.89 5.03 -26.88
CA GLY A 471 14.05 6.41 -27.34
C GLY A 471 13.01 7.40 -26.76
N LEU A 472 12.10 6.95 -25.90
CA LEU A 472 11.10 7.81 -25.26
C LEU A 472 11.73 8.71 -24.19
N ALA A 473 11.13 9.89 -23.98
CA ALA A 473 11.62 10.86 -23.00
C ALA A 473 11.54 10.33 -21.56
N VAL A 474 12.59 10.59 -20.78
CA VAL A 474 12.69 10.23 -19.36
C VAL A 474 12.31 11.45 -18.51
N SER A 475 11.49 11.23 -17.48
CA SER A 475 11.13 12.25 -16.49
C SER A 475 11.85 12.02 -15.17
N PHE A 476 12.07 13.09 -14.41
CA PHE A 476 12.80 13.03 -13.14
C PHE A 476 11.97 13.64 -12.01
N SER A 477 12.10 13.10 -10.81
CA SER A 477 11.48 13.61 -9.59
C SER A 477 12.45 13.57 -8.42
N SER A 478 12.25 14.44 -7.44
CA SER A 478 13.01 14.47 -6.20
C SER A 478 12.10 14.05 -5.05
N SER A 479 12.57 13.14 -4.19
CA SER A 479 11.85 12.75 -2.98
C SER A 479 11.85 13.83 -1.90
N ASN A 480 12.72 14.83 -2.00
CA ASN A 480 12.87 15.88 -0.99
C ASN A 480 13.16 17.24 -1.63
N THR A 481 12.11 18.04 -1.80
CA THR A 481 12.18 19.37 -2.41
C THR A 481 12.84 20.42 -1.52
N SER A 482 12.97 20.20 -0.21
CA SER A 482 13.74 21.10 0.66
C SER A 482 15.25 20.94 0.49
N VAL A 483 15.69 19.85 -0.16
CA VAL A 483 17.10 19.58 -0.49
C VAL A 483 17.37 19.92 -1.95
N ALA A 484 16.54 19.41 -2.88
CA ALA A 484 16.66 19.70 -4.30
C ALA A 484 15.31 19.66 -5.01
N THR A 485 15.01 20.67 -5.82
CA THR A 485 13.84 20.68 -6.72
C THR A 485 14.25 20.31 -8.14
N ILE A 486 13.29 19.80 -8.92
CA ILE A 486 13.51 19.43 -10.33
C ILE A 486 12.43 20.09 -11.18
N SER A 487 12.86 20.78 -12.24
CA SER A 487 11.99 21.31 -13.29
C SER A 487 12.49 20.82 -14.65
N GLY A 488 11.71 19.99 -15.34
CA GLY A 488 12.16 19.27 -16.52
C GLY A 488 13.31 18.30 -16.17
N ASN A 489 14.51 18.60 -16.65
CA ASN A 489 15.74 17.86 -16.29
C ASN A 489 16.71 18.67 -15.42
N LEU A 490 16.37 19.91 -15.05
CA LEU A 490 17.25 20.77 -14.27
C LEU A 490 17.02 20.57 -12.78
N VAL A 491 18.08 20.20 -12.06
CA VAL A 491 18.09 20.04 -10.60
C VAL A 491 18.62 21.32 -9.95
N THR A 492 17.82 21.92 -9.08
CA THR A 492 18.20 23.12 -8.32
C THR A 492 18.45 22.74 -6.86
N ILE A 493 19.62 23.09 -6.34
CA ILE A 493 19.99 22.85 -4.94
C ILE A 493 19.30 23.89 -4.05
N VAL A 494 18.55 23.42 -3.06
CA VAL A 494 17.78 24.26 -2.13
C VAL A 494 18.43 24.31 -0.75
N GLY A 495 18.76 23.14 -0.19
CA GLY A 495 19.23 23.02 1.19
C GLY A 495 20.08 21.78 1.43
N ALA A 496 20.76 21.73 2.58
CA ALA A 496 21.57 20.58 2.96
C ALA A 496 20.70 19.38 3.35
N GLY A 497 21.16 18.17 3.03
CA GLY A 497 20.46 16.92 3.30
C GLY A 497 20.61 15.93 2.15
N THR A 498 19.74 14.92 2.12
CA THR A 498 19.72 13.91 1.05
C THR A 498 18.38 13.92 0.32
N ALA A 499 18.42 13.80 -1.01
CA ALA A 499 17.25 13.61 -1.85
C ALA A 499 17.44 12.39 -2.76
N THR A 500 16.42 11.56 -2.90
CA THR A 500 16.40 10.49 -3.90
C THR A 500 15.83 11.06 -5.19
N ILE A 501 16.67 11.11 -6.22
CA ILE A 501 16.29 11.49 -7.57
C ILE A 501 15.84 10.23 -8.30
N THR A 502 14.60 10.22 -8.77
CA THR A 502 14.01 9.06 -9.46
C THR A 502 13.73 9.41 -10.91
N ALA A 503 14.33 8.64 -11.82
CA ALA A 503 14.01 8.65 -13.24
C ALA A 503 12.89 7.66 -13.53
N THR A 504 11.89 8.09 -14.28
CA THR A 504 10.71 7.30 -14.66
C THR A 504 10.41 7.46 -16.15
N GLN A 505 9.85 6.42 -16.75
CA GLN A 505 9.36 6.45 -18.11
C GLN A 505 8.05 5.63 -18.18
N ALA A 506 6.99 6.22 -18.73
CA ALA A 506 5.62 5.70 -18.63
C ALA A 506 5.22 4.69 -19.74
N GLY A 507 6.11 4.39 -20.68
CA GLY A 507 5.81 3.59 -21.87
C GLY A 507 5.03 4.35 -22.93
N ASN A 508 4.50 3.60 -23.89
CA ASN A 508 3.52 4.04 -24.87
C ASN A 508 2.74 2.81 -25.38
N ASP A 509 2.09 2.91 -26.54
CA ASP A 509 1.38 1.77 -27.14
C ASP A 509 2.28 0.57 -27.44
N ASN A 510 3.56 0.81 -27.76
CA ASN A 510 4.49 -0.22 -28.20
C ASN A 510 5.42 -0.72 -27.09
N TYR A 511 5.64 0.07 -26.04
CA TYR A 511 6.55 -0.24 -24.94
C TYR A 511 5.86 -0.15 -23.58
N ALA A 512 6.10 -1.14 -22.72
CA ALA A 512 5.69 -1.12 -21.32
C ALA A 512 6.43 -0.03 -20.55
N PRO A 513 5.88 0.50 -19.43
CA PRO A 513 6.63 1.41 -18.56
C PRO A 513 7.98 0.79 -18.15
N ALA A 514 9.06 1.57 -18.21
CA ALA A 514 10.36 1.08 -17.76
C ALA A 514 10.40 1.05 -16.21
N PRO A 515 11.10 0.07 -15.60
CA PRO A 515 11.38 0.11 -14.17
C PRO A 515 12.07 1.41 -13.78
N ALA A 516 11.55 2.08 -12.73
CA ALA A 516 12.12 3.34 -12.25
C ALA A 516 13.55 3.13 -11.73
N VAL A 517 14.45 4.06 -12.06
CA VAL A 517 15.82 4.05 -11.54
C VAL A 517 15.94 5.19 -10.55
N ALA A 518 16.45 4.89 -9.35
CA ALA A 518 16.63 5.87 -8.28
C ALA A 518 18.11 6.05 -7.94
N ARG A 519 18.52 7.29 -7.65
CA ARG A 519 19.88 7.65 -7.21
C ARG A 519 19.82 8.66 -6.08
N THR A 520 20.71 8.54 -5.10
CA THR A 520 20.78 9.46 -3.97
C THR A 520 21.70 10.63 -4.28
N LEU A 521 21.15 11.85 -4.19
CA LEU A 521 21.89 13.11 -4.17
C LEU A 521 22.12 13.54 -2.73
N THR A 522 23.38 13.82 -2.37
CA THR A 522 23.74 14.36 -1.05
C THR A 522 24.17 15.81 -1.20
N VAL A 523 23.57 16.72 -0.42
CA VAL A 523 23.94 18.14 -0.36
C VAL A 523 24.53 18.44 1.02
N ASN A 524 25.82 18.71 1.05
CA ASN A 524 26.55 19.03 2.27
C ASN A 524 26.52 20.54 2.56
N LYS A 525 26.61 20.90 3.84
CA LYS A 525 26.95 22.27 4.23
C LYS A 525 28.43 22.53 3.97
N HIS A 526 28.82 23.80 3.82
CA HIS A 526 30.23 24.18 3.76
C HIS A 526 30.90 23.94 5.11
N ALA A 527 32.09 23.35 5.08
CA ALA A 527 32.93 23.27 6.27
C ALA A 527 33.45 24.67 6.62
N GLN A 528 33.67 24.90 7.92
CA GLN A 528 34.21 26.16 8.43
C GLN A 528 35.04 25.89 9.68
N VAL A 529 35.88 26.85 10.02
CA VAL A 529 36.76 26.81 11.19
C VAL A 529 36.49 27.99 12.11
N VAL A 530 36.71 27.80 13.41
CA VAL A 530 36.77 28.88 14.39
C VAL A 530 38.25 29.13 14.75
N SER A 531 38.60 30.39 15.03
CA SER A 531 39.91 30.80 15.54
C SER A 531 39.71 31.46 16.90
N PHE A 532 40.48 31.02 17.89
CA PHE A 532 40.43 31.52 19.26
C PHE A 532 41.79 31.40 19.94
N ASP A 533 42.20 32.49 20.57
CA ASP A 533 43.40 32.59 21.39
C ASP A 533 43.12 33.47 22.62
N LEU A 534 43.75 33.14 23.75
CA LEU A 534 43.74 33.96 24.96
C LEU A 534 44.92 34.94 24.99
N GLY A 535 45.97 34.75 24.18
CA GLY A 535 47.11 35.66 24.12
C GLY A 535 47.72 35.96 25.50
N SER A 536 47.94 37.24 25.81
CA SER A 536 48.43 37.68 27.12
C SER A 536 47.44 37.45 28.27
N ASP A 537 46.18 37.16 27.97
CA ASP A 537 45.15 36.88 28.97
C ASP A 537 45.17 35.42 29.43
N ALA A 538 45.97 34.54 28.82
CA ALA A 538 46.10 33.13 29.23
C ALA A 538 46.57 32.94 30.69
N SER A 539 47.18 33.97 31.29
CA SER A 539 47.54 34.01 32.70
C SER A 539 47.03 35.28 33.36
N LYS A 540 46.33 35.15 34.49
CA LYS A 540 45.79 36.24 35.30
C LYS A 540 46.12 36.06 36.78
N LYS A 541 45.89 37.11 37.56
CA LYS A 541 45.90 37.07 39.03
C LYS A 541 44.49 37.29 39.57
N VAL A 542 44.21 36.77 40.77
CA VAL A 542 42.92 37.01 41.45
C VAL A 542 42.66 38.52 41.56
N GLY A 543 41.47 38.97 41.16
CA GLY A 543 41.09 40.40 41.13
C GLY A 543 41.54 41.17 39.88
N ALA A 544 42.01 40.48 38.83
CA ALA A 544 42.22 41.11 37.52
C ALA A 544 40.89 41.66 36.96
N PRO A 545 40.91 42.79 36.20
CA PRO A 545 39.70 43.36 35.62
C PRO A 545 39.06 42.39 34.61
N VAL A 546 37.75 42.56 34.40
CA VAL A 546 37.00 41.86 33.36
C VAL A 546 37.64 42.13 32.00
N PHE A 547 37.76 41.09 31.17
CA PHE A 547 38.31 41.20 29.83
C PHE A 547 37.39 40.51 28.81
N THR A 548 37.57 40.85 27.54
CA THR A 548 36.72 40.37 26.45
C THR A 548 37.41 39.25 25.68
N LEU A 549 36.69 38.15 25.49
CA LEU A 549 37.08 37.04 24.65
C LEU A 549 36.78 37.37 23.19
N THR A 550 37.78 37.20 22.33
CA THR A 550 37.66 37.44 20.89
C THR A 550 37.93 36.17 20.11
N GLY A 551 37.05 35.83 19.17
CA GLY A 551 37.20 34.68 18.29
C GLY A 551 36.49 34.96 16.97
N THR A 552 36.99 34.37 15.89
CA THR A 552 36.44 34.56 14.54
C THR A 552 36.09 33.23 13.92
N ALA A 553 35.05 33.21 13.08
CA ALA A 553 34.71 32.04 12.27
C ALA A 553 34.97 32.34 10.79
N SER A 554 35.48 31.37 10.03
CA SER A 554 35.74 31.55 8.59
C SER A 554 34.48 31.82 7.76
N SER A 555 33.29 31.60 8.32
CA SER A 555 31.99 31.96 7.72
C SER A 555 31.51 33.38 8.06
N GLY A 556 32.19 34.07 8.98
CA GLY A 556 31.73 35.34 9.58
C GLY A 556 30.62 35.18 10.62
N LEU A 557 30.20 33.95 10.96
CA LEU A 557 29.19 33.71 11.99
C LEU A 557 29.74 33.99 13.40
N ALA A 558 28.84 34.38 14.31
CA ALA A 558 29.19 34.69 15.69
C ALA A 558 29.76 33.47 16.45
N VAL A 559 30.75 33.74 17.30
CA VAL A 559 31.42 32.75 18.17
C VAL A 559 30.92 32.93 19.60
N SER A 560 30.58 31.83 20.27
CA SER A 560 30.21 31.81 21.68
C SER A 560 31.33 31.24 22.54
N PHE A 561 31.36 31.61 23.82
CA PHE A 561 32.40 31.18 24.75
C PHE A 561 31.79 30.50 25.97
N SER A 562 32.54 29.57 26.55
CA SER A 562 32.17 28.85 27.77
C SER A 562 33.40 28.59 28.63
N SER A 563 33.22 28.40 29.93
CA SER A 563 34.28 28.05 30.87
C SER A 563 34.01 26.68 31.48
N SER A 564 35.04 25.84 31.60
CA SER A 564 34.96 24.56 32.30
C SER A 564 34.90 24.70 33.82
N ASN A 565 35.23 25.87 34.38
CA ASN A 565 35.32 26.09 35.82
C ASN A 565 34.90 27.51 36.20
N ALA A 566 33.64 27.66 36.60
CA ALA A 566 33.05 28.93 37.01
C ALA A 566 33.62 29.49 38.33
N SER A 567 34.23 28.64 39.18
CA SER A 567 34.89 29.09 40.41
C SER A 567 36.22 29.83 40.13
N VAL A 568 36.77 29.68 38.92
CA VAL A 568 37.99 30.36 38.47
C VAL A 568 37.64 31.53 37.54
N VAL A 569 36.81 31.29 36.52
CA VAL A 569 36.36 32.33 35.57
C VAL A 569 34.90 32.09 35.15
N ILE A 570 34.07 33.11 35.30
CA ILE A 570 32.71 33.14 34.76
C ILE A 570 32.74 33.79 33.39
N VAL A 571 32.11 33.14 32.40
CA VAL A 571 31.95 33.68 31.05
C VAL A 571 30.49 34.05 30.84
N SER A 572 30.23 35.33 30.57
CA SER A 572 28.89 35.86 30.27
C SER A 572 28.93 36.60 28.94
N GLY A 573 28.34 36.02 27.90
CA GLY A 573 28.51 36.50 26.52
C GLY A 573 29.97 36.32 26.07
N ASN A 574 30.64 37.43 25.76
CA ASN A 574 32.07 37.46 25.45
C ASN A 574 32.92 38.03 26.60
N LEU A 575 32.35 38.29 27.77
CA LEU A 575 33.10 38.82 28.92
C LEU A 575 33.52 37.70 29.87
N ALA A 576 34.79 37.73 30.26
CA ALA A 576 35.39 36.81 31.22
C ALA A 576 35.71 37.54 32.53
N VAL A 577 35.12 37.06 33.63
CA VAL A 577 35.26 37.62 34.99
C VAL A 577 36.06 36.66 35.85
N ILE A 578 37.19 37.10 36.38
CA ILE A 578 38.02 36.28 37.28
C ILE A 578 37.37 36.21 38.68
N VAL A 579 37.13 35.01 39.16
CA VAL A 579 36.43 34.75 40.44
C VAL A 579 37.37 34.18 41.50
N GLY A 580 38.33 33.34 41.11
CA GLY A 580 39.21 32.65 42.05
C GLY A 580 40.48 32.12 41.40
N ALA A 581 41.45 31.71 42.23
CA ALA A 581 42.67 31.08 41.75
C ALA A 581 42.41 29.64 41.29
N GLY A 582 43.15 29.18 40.29
CA GLY A 582 43.03 27.86 39.70
C GLY A 582 43.16 27.88 38.18
N THR A 583 42.81 26.78 37.53
CA THR A 583 42.79 26.68 36.06
C THR A 583 41.38 26.47 35.54
N ALA A 584 41.08 27.09 34.40
CA ALA A 584 39.84 26.91 33.67
C ALA A 584 40.14 26.76 32.18
N THR A 585 39.42 25.89 31.50
CA THR A 585 39.44 25.80 30.04
C THR A 585 38.33 26.67 29.49
N VAL A 586 38.70 27.70 28.73
CA VAL A 586 37.77 28.54 27.98
C VAL A 586 37.62 27.95 26.58
N THR A 587 36.39 27.66 26.17
CA THR A 587 36.09 27.04 24.88
C THR A 587 35.28 27.98 24.00
N ALA A 588 35.80 28.25 22.81
CA ALA A 588 35.13 28.95 21.72
C ALA A 588 34.36 27.96 20.85
N ASN A 589 33.05 28.16 20.73
CA ASN A 589 32.13 27.32 20.00
C ASN A 589 31.48 28.10 18.85
N GLN A 590 31.21 27.41 17.75
CA GLN A 590 30.46 27.95 16.62
C GLN A 590 29.52 26.88 16.07
N ALA A 591 28.21 27.13 16.14
CA ALA A 591 27.15 26.15 15.89
C ALA A 591 26.77 25.94 14.40
N GLY A 592 27.33 26.73 13.49
CA GLY A 592 26.96 26.74 12.07
C GLY A 592 25.60 27.39 11.80
N ASN A 593 25.09 27.20 10.58
CA ASN A 593 23.76 27.61 10.15
C ASN A 593 23.27 26.71 9.00
N GLU A 594 22.31 27.16 8.18
CA GLU A 594 21.82 26.41 7.02
C GLU A 594 22.88 26.15 5.94
N LYS A 595 23.85 27.05 5.78
CA LYS A 595 24.90 26.99 4.74
C LYS A 595 26.21 26.38 5.24
N TYR A 596 26.58 26.58 6.50
CA TYR A 596 27.83 26.12 7.08
C TYR A 596 27.61 25.13 8.23
N ALA A 597 28.37 24.04 8.26
CA ALA A 597 28.34 23.06 9.36
C ALA A 597 29.04 23.61 10.60
N SER A 598 28.64 23.22 11.82
CA SER A 598 29.32 23.63 13.07
C SER A 598 30.84 23.49 12.97
N ALA A 599 31.58 24.53 13.39
CA ALA A 599 33.04 24.45 13.45
C ALA A 599 33.48 23.58 14.64
N PRO A 600 34.56 22.80 14.53
CA PRO A 600 35.19 22.17 15.68
C PRO A 600 35.57 23.23 16.73
N ALA A 601 35.15 23.03 17.99
CA ALA A 601 35.41 23.98 19.06
C ALA A 601 36.91 24.07 19.40
N ILE A 602 37.39 25.27 19.73
CA ILE A 602 38.77 25.50 20.19
C ILE A 602 38.76 25.81 21.67
N ALA A 603 39.55 25.06 22.43
CA ALA A 603 39.69 25.19 23.87
C ALA A 603 41.07 25.75 24.23
N ARG A 604 41.13 26.71 25.16
CA ARG A 604 42.36 27.33 25.66
C ARG A 604 42.36 27.34 27.18
N THR A 605 43.51 27.06 27.77
CA THR A 605 43.66 27.06 29.23
C THR A 605 43.96 28.46 29.73
N LEU A 606 43.14 28.94 30.67
CA LEU A 606 43.35 30.13 31.47
C LEU A 606 43.85 29.70 32.86
N THR A 607 44.97 30.27 33.28
CA THR A 607 45.53 30.06 34.62
C THR A 607 45.39 31.32 35.45
N VAL A 608 44.79 31.22 36.64
CA VAL A 608 44.67 32.31 37.60
C VAL A 608 45.49 31.99 38.83
N THR A 609 46.49 32.83 39.11
CA THR A 609 47.38 32.68 40.28
C THR A 609 46.97 33.63 41.41
N LYS A 610 47.28 33.28 42.66
CA LYS A 610 47.10 34.20 43.79
C LYS A 610 48.14 35.32 43.73
N LYS A 611 47.89 36.42 44.45
CA LYS A 611 48.84 37.52 44.63
C LYS A 611 49.93 37.10 45.63
N THR A 612 51.15 37.58 45.47
CA THR A 612 52.23 37.39 46.45
C THR A 612 52.09 38.39 47.60
N GLN A 613 52.49 37.99 48.81
CA GLN A 613 52.58 38.87 49.99
C GLN A 613 53.91 38.66 50.73
N THR A 614 54.30 39.63 51.56
CA THR A 614 55.58 39.64 52.30
C THR A 614 55.39 40.01 53.77
N ILE A 615 56.30 39.50 54.61
CA ILE A 615 56.45 39.83 56.03
C ILE A 615 57.67 40.75 56.18
N SER A 616 57.56 41.76 57.04
CA SER A 616 58.72 42.51 57.55
C SER A 616 58.87 42.22 59.04
N PHE A 617 60.01 41.64 59.45
CA PHE A 617 60.30 41.27 60.83
C PHE A 617 61.76 41.59 61.17
N SER A 618 62.01 42.09 62.39
CA SER A 618 63.34 42.35 62.96
C SER A 618 63.30 42.19 64.48
N LEU A 619 64.39 41.68 65.07
CA LEU A 619 64.57 41.67 66.53
C LEU A 619 65.04 43.03 67.07
N GLY A 620 65.49 43.95 66.20
CA GLY A 620 66.01 45.25 66.59
C GLY A 620 67.10 45.13 67.68
N ASP A 621 67.01 46.00 68.69
CA ASP A 621 67.93 46.00 69.85
C ASP A 621 67.81 44.74 70.72
N HIS A 622 66.80 43.90 70.51
CA HIS A 622 66.62 42.65 71.23
C HIS A 622 67.44 41.49 70.66
N ALA A 623 68.22 41.67 69.59
CA ALA A 623 69.03 40.59 69.03
C ALA A 623 70.06 40.01 70.03
N ILE A 624 70.45 40.80 71.04
CA ILE A 624 71.31 40.37 72.14
C ILE A 624 70.63 40.74 73.47
N LYS A 625 70.52 39.78 74.38
CA LYS A 625 69.94 39.95 75.72
C LYS A 625 70.87 39.36 76.77
N ASN A 626 70.63 39.67 78.03
CA ASN A 626 71.36 39.07 79.15
C ASN A 626 70.42 38.21 80.01
N MET A 627 70.97 37.21 80.69
CA MET A 627 70.19 36.43 81.67
C MET A 627 69.63 37.35 82.77
N GLY A 628 68.30 37.35 82.91
CA GLY A 628 67.56 38.21 83.84
C GLY A 628 66.85 39.41 83.18
N ASP A 629 67.06 39.66 81.89
CA ASP A 629 66.31 40.67 81.15
C ASP A 629 64.79 40.36 81.16
N PRO A 630 63.91 41.37 81.27
CA PRO A 630 62.46 41.16 81.25
C PRO A 630 61.98 40.61 79.88
N PRO A 631 60.82 39.92 79.84
CA PRO A 631 60.18 39.55 78.59
C PRO A 631 59.96 40.76 77.67
N PHE A 632 60.05 40.55 76.35
CA PHE A 632 59.90 41.60 75.34
C PHE A 632 58.97 41.18 74.21
N GLU A 633 58.33 42.14 73.56
CA GLU A 633 57.43 41.88 72.44
C GLU A 633 58.17 41.78 71.11
N LEU A 634 57.75 40.82 70.30
CA LEU A 634 58.14 40.63 68.92
C LEU A 634 57.20 41.41 68.01
N MET A 635 57.77 42.24 67.14
CA MET A 635 57.02 43.10 66.23
C MET A 635 57.32 42.72 64.79
N ALA A 636 56.28 42.36 64.03
CA ALA A 636 56.34 42.11 62.60
C ALA A 636 55.12 42.72 61.91
N THR A 637 55.30 43.23 60.69
CA THR A 637 54.20 43.67 59.82
C THR A 637 54.04 42.70 58.66
N GLY A 638 52.91 42.00 58.63
CA GLY A 638 52.44 41.25 57.46
C GLY A 638 51.66 42.18 56.53
N SER A 639 51.60 41.87 55.23
CA SER A 639 50.91 42.73 54.25
C SER A 639 49.93 41.97 53.35
N ALA A 640 48.99 42.71 52.76
CA ALA A 640 47.98 42.32 51.75
C ALA A 640 46.83 41.36 52.14
N SER A 641 47.05 40.23 52.81
CA SER A 641 45.94 39.30 53.18
C SER A 641 45.16 39.70 54.43
N GLY A 642 45.78 40.47 55.33
CA GLY A 642 45.20 40.79 56.65
C GLY A 642 45.28 39.65 57.67
N ASN A 643 45.82 38.48 57.31
CA ASN A 643 46.07 37.39 58.25
C ASN A 643 47.14 37.77 59.28
N PRO A 644 47.06 37.29 60.54
CA PRO A 644 48.03 37.62 61.59
C PRO A 644 49.41 37.00 61.32
N VAL A 645 50.48 37.70 61.72
CA VAL A 645 51.84 37.15 61.77
C VAL A 645 52.03 36.39 63.08
N THR A 646 52.65 35.21 63.01
CA THR A 646 52.92 34.32 64.15
C THR A 646 54.42 34.15 64.35
N PHE A 647 54.86 33.87 65.58
CA PHE A 647 56.28 33.74 65.93
C PHE A 647 56.59 32.38 66.56
N THR A 648 57.75 31.82 66.22
CA THR A 648 58.26 30.57 66.81
C THR A 648 59.73 30.71 67.19
N SER A 649 60.16 29.96 68.21
CA SER A 649 61.56 29.90 68.66
C SER A 649 62.13 28.52 68.33
N SER A 650 63.32 28.48 67.76
CA SER A 650 64.02 27.22 67.49
C SER A 650 64.60 26.56 68.75
N ASN A 651 64.72 27.31 69.86
CA ASN A 651 65.24 26.78 71.12
C ASN A 651 64.47 27.37 72.32
N THR A 652 63.52 26.58 72.83
CA THR A 652 62.68 26.95 73.98
C THR A 652 63.40 26.87 75.32
N GLU A 653 64.61 26.31 75.38
CA GLU A 653 65.46 26.36 76.59
C GLU A 653 66.20 27.70 76.73
N VAL A 654 66.24 28.51 75.65
CA VAL A 654 66.81 29.87 75.64
C VAL A 654 65.72 30.92 75.71
N VAL A 655 64.69 30.80 74.86
CA VAL A 655 63.57 31.74 74.81
C VAL A 655 62.27 31.01 74.46
N THR A 656 61.24 31.18 75.29
CA THR A 656 59.87 30.71 75.02
C THR A 656 59.03 31.85 74.46
N ILE A 657 58.16 31.55 73.49
CA ILE A 657 57.26 32.55 72.89
C ILE A 657 55.81 32.17 73.18
N SER A 658 55.03 33.14 73.68
CA SER A 658 53.59 33.04 73.85
C SER A 658 52.92 34.26 73.22
N GLY A 659 52.15 34.05 72.15
CA GLY A 659 51.64 35.15 71.32
C GLY A 659 52.79 35.90 70.64
N ASN A 660 52.93 37.18 70.94
CA ASN A 660 54.07 38.01 70.51
C ASN A 660 55.12 38.21 71.63
N MET A 661 54.94 37.63 72.82
CA MET A 661 55.84 37.85 73.95
C MET A 661 56.95 36.80 74.00
N ALA A 662 58.21 37.24 73.91
CA ALA A 662 59.40 36.42 74.07
C ALA A 662 59.95 36.51 75.51
N THR A 663 60.06 35.37 76.19
CA THR A 663 60.55 35.27 77.58
C THR A 663 61.86 34.50 77.64
N ILE A 664 62.90 35.13 78.20
CA ILE A 664 64.24 34.54 78.33
C ILE A 664 64.24 33.54 79.49
N VAL A 665 64.68 32.32 79.22
CA VAL A 665 64.69 31.21 80.19
C VAL A 665 66.06 30.56 80.37
N GLY A 666 67.01 30.82 79.46
CA GLY A 666 68.37 30.29 79.53
C GLY A 666 69.37 31.06 78.65
N GLY A 667 70.67 30.92 78.95
CA GLY A 667 71.75 31.49 78.15
C GLY A 667 72.03 30.64 76.91
N GLY A 668 72.34 31.28 75.78
CA GLY A 668 72.55 30.58 74.49
C GLY A 668 71.98 31.34 73.30
N THR A 669 71.77 30.66 72.18
CA THR A 669 71.19 31.24 70.96
C THR A 669 69.88 30.55 70.58
N ALA A 670 68.93 31.33 70.04
CA ALA A 670 67.67 30.84 69.48
C ALA A 670 67.32 31.63 68.21
N THR A 671 66.78 30.97 67.20
CA THR A 671 66.26 31.63 66.00
C THR A 671 64.77 31.88 66.19
N ILE A 672 64.36 33.14 66.05
CA ILE A 672 62.96 33.54 66.06
C ILE A 672 62.49 33.67 64.62
N THR A 673 61.44 32.94 64.25
CA THR A 673 60.86 32.94 62.90
C THR A 673 59.47 33.57 62.93
N ALA A 674 59.24 34.57 62.08
CA ALA A 674 57.94 35.18 61.81
C ALA A 674 57.30 34.59 60.54
N SER A 675 56.06 34.12 60.66
CA SER A 675 55.32 33.41 59.60
C SER A 675 53.91 33.99 59.42
N GLN A 676 53.45 34.08 58.16
CA GLN A 676 52.11 34.58 57.80
C GLN A 676 51.46 33.68 56.74
N ALA A 677 50.33 33.08 57.09
CA ALA A 677 49.59 32.19 56.20
C ALA A 677 48.91 32.96 55.04
N GLY A 678 48.78 32.30 53.89
CA GLY A 678 48.03 32.79 52.74
C GLY A 678 46.51 32.71 52.93
N ASP A 679 45.77 33.21 51.94
CA ASP A 679 44.31 33.12 51.87
C ASP A 679 43.85 32.66 50.46
N ALA A 680 42.58 32.86 50.10
CA ALA A 680 42.06 32.50 48.78
C ALA A 680 42.63 33.35 47.62
N ALA A 681 43.06 34.59 47.90
CA ALA A 681 43.53 35.58 46.95
C ALA A 681 45.05 35.85 47.02
N HIS A 682 45.71 35.46 48.10
CA HIS A 682 47.13 35.70 48.40
C HIS A 682 47.85 34.40 48.78
N GLU A 683 49.06 34.19 48.25
CA GLU A 683 49.96 33.11 48.66
C GLU A 683 50.43 33.27 50.10
N ALA A 684 50.93 32.22 50.76
CA ALA A 684 51.61 32.40 52.04
C ALA A 684 52.86 33.30 51.87
N ALA A 685 53.10 34.21 52.82
CA ALA A 685 54.29 35.04 52.75
C ALA A 685 55.52 34.19 53.13
N PRO A 686 56.68 34.38 52.48
CA PRO A 686 57.91 33.71 52.91
C PRO A 686 58.26 34.06 54.36
N ASP A 687 58.61 33.05 55.16
CA ASP A 687 59.01 33.22 56.55
C ASP A 687 60.26 34.09 56.67
N VAL A 688 60.31 34.93 57.71
CA VAL A 688 61.47 35.79 58.02
C VAL A 688 62.00 35.41 59.39
N ALA A 689 63.29 35.08 59.49
CA ALA A 689 63.89 34.59 60.73
C ALA A 689 65.13 35.39 61.15
N HIS A 690 65.32 35.57 62.46
CA HIS A 690 66.46 36.27 63.06
C HIS A 690 66.97 35.55 64.30
N THR A 691 68.28 35.64 64.57
CA THR A 691 68.91 34.98 65.73
C THR A 691 68.97 35.90 66.94
N LEU A 692 68.45 35.42 68.07
CA LEU A 692 68.58 35.98 69.41
C LEU A 692 69.76 35.32 70.14
N THR A 693 70.61 36.11 70.81
CA THR A 693 71.70 35.62 71.68
C THR A 693 71.50 36.11 73.12
N VAL A 694 71.63 35.22 74.11
CA VAL A 694 71.48 35.53 75.55
C VAL A 694 72.80 35.26 76.28
N ASN A 695 73.44 36.30 76.82
CA ASN A 695 74.74 36.22 77.52
C ASN A 695 74.61 35.89 79.02
N LEU A 696 75.62 35.20 79.57
CA LEU A 696 75.82 34.92 81.00
C LEU A 696 76.73 35.99 81.64
N VAL A 697 76.41 36.51 82.84
CA VAL A 697 77.19 37.60 83.50
C VAL A 697 78.15 37.06 84.56
N SER A 698 79.45 37.40 84.49
CA SER A 698 80.41 37.17 85.58
C SER A 698 81.51 38.25 85.72
N ALA A 699 81.58 38.84 86.93
CA ALA A 699 82.69 39.55 87.63
C ALA A 699 82.78 41.10 87.63
N LEU A 700 82.94 41.63 88.87
CA LEU A 700 82.89 43.02 89.37
C LEU A 700 84.29 43.66 89.61
N SER A 701 84.38 45.00 89.62
CA SER A 701 85.58 45.86 89.75
C SER A 701 85.59 46.77 91.01
N GLU A 702 86.71 46.74 91.75
CA GLU A 702 87.41 47.69 92.68
C GLU A 702 86.71 48.70 93.65
N ASP A 703 87.08 48.70 94.95
CA ASP A 703 87.37 49.88 95.81
C ASP A 703 88.10 49.45 97.13
N PRO A 704 89.30 49.99 97.47
CA PRO A 704 90.06 49.60 98.67
C PRO A 704 89.52 50.11 100.02
N THR A 705 88.47 50.93 100.06
CA THR A 705 87.94 51.53 101.30
C THR A 705 86.82 50.75 101.99
N GLN A 706 86.30 49.68 101.38
CA GLN A 706 85.26 48.85 102.01
C GLN A 706 85.87 47.67 102.81
N GLU A 707 85.48 47.54 104.09
CA GLU A 707 85.88 46.42 104.96
C GLU A 707 85.15 45.10 104.64
N ARG A 708 84.08 45.14 103.83
CA ARG A 708 83.17 44.01 103.56
C ARG A 708 82.91 43.85 102.05
N VAL A 709 82.94 42.60 101.57
CA VAL A 709 82.62 42.24 100.16
C VAL A 709 81.48 41.21 100.14
N VAL A 710 80.47 41.46 99.31
CA VAL A 710 79.30 40.59 99.13
C VAL A 710 79.34 39.95 97.74
N MET A 711 79.10 38.64 97.64
CA MET A 711 79.07 37.86 96.40
C MET A 711 77.71 37.17 96.24
N PHE A 712 76.94 37.55 95.21
CA PHE A 712 75.65 36.94 94.84
C PHE A 712 75.45 36.98 93.31
N PRO A 713 74.89 35.91 92.69
CA PRO A 713 74.62 34.60 93.29
C PRO A 713 75.90 33.81 93.58
N ASN A 714 75.82 32.82 94.47
CA ASN A 714 76.94 31.97 94.89
C ASN A 714 77.80 31.54 93.68
N PRO A 715 79.11 31.88 93.64
CA PRO A 715 79.97 31.52 92.51
C PRO A 715 80.17 29.99 92.44
N VAL A 716 79.41 29.35 91.55
CA VAL A 716 79.46 27.92 91.26
C VAL A 716 80.84 27.51 90.70
N SER A 717 81.30 26.30 91.02
CA SER A 717 82.69 25.86 90.86
C SER A 717 83.33 26.14 89.49
N GLY A 718 84.55 26.68 89.51
CA GLY A 718 85.40 26.87 88.32
C GLY A 718 85.73 28.33 88.05
N SER A 719 86.92 28.77 88.49
CA SER A 719 87.58 30.00 88.04
C SER A 719 86.97 31.36 88.46
N ALA A 720 86.15 31.42 89.52
CA ALA A 720 85.77 32.69 90.12
C ALA A 720 86.88 33.22 91.06
N PHE A 721 87.40 34.42 90.75
CA PHE A 721 88.42 35.09 91.54
C PHE A 721 87.94 36.46 92.01
N LEU A 722 88.17 36.76 93.29
CA LEU A 722 88.12 38.11 93.82
C LEU A 722 89.49 38.78 93.59
N THR A 723 89.52 39.94 92.94
CA THR A 723 90.77 40.70 92.77
C THR A 723 90.88 41.78 93.85
N VAL A 724 91.98 41.77 94.61
CA VAL A 724 92.27 42.75 95.67
C VAL A 724 93.44 43.63 95.22
N LEU A 725 93.26 44.95 95.26
CA LEU A 725 94.35 45.91 95.04
C LEU A 725 95.05 46.23 96.35
N LEU A 726 96.38 46.12 96.33
CA LEU A 726 97.25 46.43 97.48
C LEU A 726 98.04 47.73 97.28
N GLY A 727 97.80 48.43 96.16
CA GLY A 727 98.45 49.70 95.83
C GLY A 727 99.95 49.59 95.51
N THR A 728 100.62 50.74 95.37
CA THR A 728 102.03 50.82 94.93
C THR A 728 103.06 50.43 96.01
N ARG A 729 102.62 50.20 97.25
CA ARG A 729 103.50 49.99 98.42
C ARG A 729 104.00 48.55 98.61
N ALA A 730 103.45 47.57 97.89
CA ALA A 730 103.75 46.14 98.09
C ALA A 730 104.74 45.51 97.09
N LYS A 731 105.38 46.29 96.19
CA LYS A 731 106.11 45.76 95.02
C LYS A 731 107.33 44.86 95.30
N HIS A 732 107.81 44.75 96.55
CA HIS A 732 109.02 43.96 96.88
C HIS A 732 108.91 43.05 98.12
N GLU A 733 107.72 42.83 98.68
CA GLU A 733 107.54 41.96 99.86
C GLU A 733 106.73 40.68 99.56
N LYS A 734 106.99 39.60 100.31
CA LYS A 734 106.21 38.34 100.21
C LYS A 734 104.80 38.56 100.75
N VAL A 735 103.80 38.19 99.96
CA VAL A 735 102.38 38.23 100.33
C VAL A 735 101.90 36.83 100.69
N SER A 736 101.29 36.66 101.86
CA SER A 736 100.56 35.44 102.21
C SER A 736 99.10 35.73 102.48
N LEU A 737 98.25 34.77 102.13
CA LEU A 737 96.81 34.85 102.23
C LEU A 737 96.30 33.66 103.03
N GLN A 738 95.48 33.94 104.02
CA GLN A 738 94.76 32.94 104.80
C GLN A 738 93.30 33.34 104.88
N MET A 739 92.40 32.39 104.60
CA MET A 739 90.97 32.59 104.74
C MET A 739 90.42 31.67 105.81
N PHE A 740 89.51 32.21 106.61
CA PHE A 740 88.89 31.53 107.74
C PHE A 740 87.37 31.58 107.60
N ASP A 741 86.68 30.52 108.00
CA ASP A 741 85.22 30.55 108.13
C ASP A 741 84.77 31.35 109.36
N ARG A 742 83.45 31.41 109.60
CA ARG A 742 82.87 32.14 110.73
C ARG A 742 83.28 31.56 112.09
N GLN A 743 83.65 30.28 112.17
CA GLN A 743 84.11 29.60 113.38
C GLN A 743 85.61 29.79 113.63
N GLY A 744 86.32 30.46 112.71
CA GLY A 744 87.75 30.72 112.80
C GLY A 744 88.64 29.58 112.32
N LYS A 745 88.06 28.55 111.68
CA LYS A 745 88.84 27.47 111.05
C LYS A 745 89.39 27.96 109.72
N LYS A 746 90.67 27.69 109.47
CA LYS A 746 91.33 28.04 108.20
C LYS A 746 90.77 27.17 107.07
N VAL A 747 90.14 27.79 106.08
CA VAL A 747 89.57 27.13 104.90
C VAL A 747 90.47 27.22 103.68
N GLN A 748 91.38 28.21 103.65
CA GLN A 748 92.33 28.36 102.55
C GLN A 748 93.62 29.03 103.02
N GLU A 749 94.76 28.60 102.49
CA GLU A 749 96.06 29.24 102.68
C GLU A 749 96.84 29.21 101.38
N LEU A 750 97.30 30.38 100.92
CA LEU A 750 97.98 30.55 99.65
C LEU A 750 99.05 31.63 99.76
N THR A 751 100.07 31.52 98.89
CA THR A 751 101.10 32.55 98.72
C THR A 751 100.99 33.07 97.28
N PRO A 752 99.97 33.89 96.98
CA PRO A 752 99.69 34.29 95.61
C PRO A 752 100.79 35.22 95.05
N ALA A 753 101.07 35.09 93.76
CA ALA A 753 101.97 36.02 93.08
C ALA A 753 101.33 37.41 93.04
N LEU A 754 102.09 38.43 93.45
CA LEU A 754 101.69 39.82 93.29
C LEU A 754 101.89 40.20 91.81
N GLN A 755 100.81 40.50 91.10
CA GLN A 755 100.87 40.96 89.72
C GLN A 755 100.37 42.40 89.63
N ASN A 756 101.29 43.33 89.32
CA ASN A 756 100.98 44.77 89.21
C ASN A 756 100.23 45.37 90.41
N GLY A 757 100.64 45.01 91.63
CA GLY A 757 100.01 45.51 92.87
C GLY A 757 98.63 44.91 93.17
N LYS A 758 98.24 43.85 92.46
CA LYS A 758 96.99 43.11 92.65
C LYS A 758 97.27 41.67 93.09
N VAL A 759 96.37 41.14 93.91
CA VAL A 759 96.31 39.74 94.30
C VAL A 759 94.95 39.17 93.90
N ARG A 760 94.96 38.00 93.27
CA ARG A 760 93.74 37.24 92.97
C ARG A 760 93.51 36.21 94.07
N VAL A 761 92.31 36.25 94.64
CA VAL A 761 91.85 35.36 95.70
C VAL A 761 90.83 34.41 95.07
N PRO A 762 91.10 33.09 95.01
CA PRO A 762 90.13 32.14 94.51
C PRO A 762 88.94 32.07 95.47
N VAL A 763 87.73 32.33 94.95
CA VAL A 763 86.48 32.29 95.73
C VAL A 763 85.46 31.29 95.15
N GLY A 764 85.79 30.67 94.01
CA GLY A 764 84.96 29.62 93.43
C GLY A 764 84.87 28.38 94.32
N GLY A 765 83.66 27.85 94.47
CA GLY A 765 83.40 26.65 95.29
C GLY A 765 83.24 26.93 96.79
N LEU A 766 83.21 28.19 97.23
CA LEU A 766 82.84 28.51 98.60
C LEU A 766 81.34 28.23 98.82
N VAL A 767 81.01 27.65 99.97
CA VAL A 767 79.61 27.49 100.39
C VAL A 767 79.08 28.85 100.84
N ALA A 768 77.79 29.12 100.62
CA ALA A 768 77.12 30.32 101.14
C ALA A 768 77.41 30.50 102.64
N GLY A 769 77.87 31.68 103.03
CA GLY A 769 78.40 31.91 104.37
C GLY A 769 79.28 33.14 104.49
N VAL A 770 79.80 33.35 105.70
CA VAL A 770 80.66 34.50 106.03
C VAL A 770 82.08 34.02 106.29
N TYR A 771 83.05 34.63 105.61
CA TYR A 771 84.47 34.31 105.71
C TYR A 771 85.28 35.54 106.12
N THR A 772 86.43 35.30 106.76
CA THR A 772 87.43 36.31 107.09
C THR A 772 88.68 36.05 106.29
N LEU A 773 89.06 37.00 105.44
CA LEU A 773 90.26 36.97 104.63
C LEU A 773 91.35 37.79 105.30
N LYS A 774 92.50 37.18 105.55
CA LYS A 774 93.71 37.82 106.08
C LYS A 774 94.80 37.81 105.03
N ILE A 775 95.34 38.98 104.72
CA ILE A 775 96.41 39.17 103.75
C ILE A 775 97.58 39.82 104.49
N LYS A 776 98.71 39.12 104.58
CA LYS A 776 99.92 39.61 105.24
C LYS A 776 100.94 40.07 104.19
N ILE A 777 101.50 41.25 104.39
CA ILE A 777 102.53 41.87 103.54
C ILE A 777 103.66 42.31 104.48
N GLY A 778 104.78 41.58 104.48
CA GLY A 778 105.87 41.79 105.44
C GLY A 778 105.41 41.82 106.90
N LYS A 779 105.44 43.00 107.54
CA LYS A 779 105.00 43.21 108.93
C LYS A 779 103.54 43.66 109.05
N GLU A 780 102.87 44.00 107.95
CA GLU A 780 101.50 44.52 107.91
C GLU A 780 100.47 43.40 107.67
N LEU A 781 99.28 43.51 108.27
CA LEU A 781 98.19 42.53 108.14
C LEU A 781 96.88 43.24 107.80
N ILE A 782 96.34 42.93 106.63
CA ILE A 782 95.03 43.39 106.17
C ILE A 782 94.01 42.30 106.45
N THR A 783 92.89 42.66 107.08
CA THR A 783 91.76 41.74 107.27
C THR A 783 90.52 42.27 106.54
N ARG A 784 89.78 41.37 105.89
CA ARG A 784 88.53 41.66 105.17
C ARG A 784 87.47 40.61 105.48
N ARG A 785 86.20 41.02 105.48
CA ARG A 785 85.07 40.10 105.66
C ARG A 785 84.38 39.86 104.31
N LEU A 786 84.18 38.59 103.98
CA LEU A 786 83.50 38.15 102.76
C LEU A 786 82.15 37.54 103.12
N ILE A 787 81.10 37.84 102.35
CA ILE A 787 79.77 37.26 102.49
C ILE A 787 79.40 36.64 101.13
N VAL A 788 79.18 35.33 101.10
CA VAL A 788 78.72 34.57 99.93
C VAL A 788 77.24 34.24 100.14
N TYR A 789 76.38 34.66 99.22
CA TYR A 789 74.93 34.38 99.25
C TYR A 789 74.55 33.25 98.29
#